data_AF-A0A9X2ZQL1-F1
#
_entry.id   AF-A0A9X2ZQL1-F1
#
_cell.length_a   1.000
_cell.length_b   1.000
_cell.length_c   1.000
_cell.angle_alpha   90.00
_cell.angle_beta   90.00
_cell.angle_gamma   90.00
#
_symmetry.space_group_name_H-M   'P 1'
#
loop_
_entity.id
_entity.type
_entity.pdbx_description
1 polymer ?
#
loop_
_entity_poly.entity_id
_entity_poly.type
_entity_poly.pdbx_seq_one_letter_code
_entity_poly.pdbx_strand_id
1 'polypeptide(L)'
;MSTDDPLHVLMLEDVATDAELVRRELEREGFDFEAERVTTEEGFTQALDAFAPDIILADYSLPRYDGMSALEVAQAERPHVPVVFVSGAIGEERAIETLKQGATDYVLKDKLSRLGPAVRRALREAEERRARREAEAALRRAHDELEQKVAARTAELRDANDALKEEIEERTRAERALRKSRERLTRIIDSAIDAIISIDASLEVHLFNAAAEEIFQCSAEAMEGESLAAFLADPFEALVHRHIDAHQEAQAGDGAVPEAEGRYLTAPDDLQARRADGTTFPVEATLCPVQLPAEDRYLIILRDVDELKQAEEEVAQLESERSYLQEELKSEYNFDEIVGTSEPMQSVFDAIDQVADTETTVLVTGETGTGKELVARALHERSRRADQVFVKMNCAALSTDLIESELFGHEQGAFTGATERREGRFELADGGTILLDEIGELPLETQAKLLRVLQHQTFERVGGSETIEVDTRILAATNRDLEAAVEAGHFRSDLYYRLNIFPIELPPLRDRTGDIPLLAEHFCEMYAARTGKDIDGLHPDAMAALQGYDWPGNVRELANIIERAVILTRDRQIRTEHLSIEEDPDAPGPASFETLEEAQRRHIERALEVTDGVVGGDEGAARLLDVKRTTLLSRMDRLGIDPDAHRP
;
A
#
# COMPACT_ATOMS: atom_id res chain seq x y z
N MET A 1 48.46 64.04 -58.86
CA MET A 1 49.91 64.32 -58.78
C MET A 1 50.18 65.32 -57.64
N SER A 2 51.33 65.25 -56.95
CA SER A 2 51.81 66.39 -56.15
C SER A 2 52.02 67.57 -57.09
N THR A 3 51.52 68.74 -56.73
CA THR A 3 51.43 69.93 -57.58
C THR A 3 52.77 70.59 -57.94
N ASP A 4 53.90 69.89 -57.84
CA ASP A 4 55.26 70.45 -57.97
C ASP A 4 56.17 69.70 -58.97
N ASP A 5 55.71 68.60 -59.59
CA ASP A 5 56.47 67.94 -60.67
C ASP A 5 55.94 68.39 -62.05
N PRO A 6 56.83 68.75 -63.00
CA PRO A 6 56.43 69.17 -64.34
C PRO A 6 55.77 68.00 -65.08
N LEU A 7 54.70 68.29 -65.81
CA LEU A 7 53.99 67.32 -66.64
C LEU A 7 54.91 66.76 -67.74
N HIS A 8 55.04 65.45 -67.88
CA HIS A 8 55.82 64.87 -68.99
C HIS A 8 54.95 64.67 -70.23
N VAL A 9 55.21 65.45 -71.28
CA VAL A 9 54.43 65.46 -72.53
C VAL A 9 55.25 64.84 -73.66
N LEU A 10 54.87 63.65 -74.11
CA LEU A 10 55.49 63.03 -75.28
C LEU A 10 54.81 63.53 -76.55
N MET A 11 55.56 64.18 -77.44
CA MET A 11 55.05 64.77 -78.67
C MET A 11 55.52 63.97 -79.89
N LEU A 12 54.58 63.35 -80.61
CA LEU A 12 54.85 62.68 -81.87
C LEU A 12 54.47 63.60 -83.03
N GLU A 13 55.47 64.28 -83.62
CA GLU A 13 55.26 65.36 -84.60
C GLU A 13 56.50 65.52 -85.50
N ASP A 14 56.37 65.42 -86.83
CA ASP A 14 57.49 65.49 -87.79
C ASP A 14 57.84 66.91 -88.22
N VAL A 15 56.92 67.87 -88.05
CA VAL A 15 57.13 69.28 -88.37
C VAL A 15 57.54 70.08 -87.12
N ALA A 16 58.76 70.59 -87.12
CA ALA A 16 59.32 71.32 -85.96
C ALA A 16 58.53 72.58 -85.59
N THR A 17 57.98 73.28 -86.60
CA THR A 17 57.16 74.48 -86.37
C THR A 17 55.82 74.16 -85.72
N ASP A 18 55.26 72.99 -85.99
CA ASP A 18 53.95 72.57 -85.46
C ASP A 18 54.11 72.08 -84.02
N ALA A 19 55.19 71.34 -83.73
CA ALA A 19 55.55 70.98 -82.36
C ALA A 19 55.76 72.23 -81.49
N GLU A 20 56.44 73.25 -82.04
CA GLU A 20 56.66 74.52 -81.34
C GLU A 20 55.34 75.29 -81.10
N LEU A 21 54.40 75.22 -82.05
CA LEU A 21 53.08 75.85 -81.94
C LEU A 21 52.26 75.20 -80.81
N VAL A 22 52.27 73.87 -80.73
CA VAL A 22 51.63 73.08 -79.67
C VAL A 22 52.28 73.39 -78.31
N ARG A 23 53.62 73.43 -78.26
CA ARG A 23 54.38 73.76 -77.05
C ARG A 23 54.03 75.15 -76.51
N ARG A 24 54.03 76.17 -77.38
CA ARG A 24 53.64 77.55 -77.02
C ARG A 24 52.21 77.66 -76.52
N GLU A 25 51.31 76.87 -77.09
CA GLU A 25 49.91 76.86 -76.65
C GLU A 25 49.76 76.27 -75.25
N LEU A 26 50.47 75.18 -74.93
CA LEU A 26 50.50 74.63 -73.58
C LEU A 26 51.14 75.60 -72.58
N GLU A 27 52.24 76.26 -72.95
CA GLU A 27 52.87 77.30 -72.12
C GLU A 27 51.89 78.46 -71.86
N ARG A 28 51.15 78.90 -72.88
CA ARG A 28 50.13 79.96 -72.76
C ARG A 28 48.97 79.58 -71.84
N GLU A 29 48.58 78.31 -71.87
CA GLU A 29 47.52 77.75 -71.03
C GLU A 29 47.98 77.44 -69.58
N GLY A 30 49.24 77.76 -69.25
CA GLY A 30 49.79 77.73 -67.91
C GLY A 30 50.19 76.34 -67.42
N PHE A 31 50.50 75.41 -68.33
CA PHE A 31 51.07 74.11 -67.95
C PHE A 31 52.56 74.26 -67.62
N ASP A 32 52.98 73.66 -66.51
CA ASP A 32 54.38 73.38 -66.23
C ASP A 32 54.69 71.96 -66.77
N PHE A 33 55.57 71.85 -67.76
CA PHE A 33 55.79 70.60 -68.47
C PHE A 33 57.19 70.47 -69.07
N GLU A 34 57.66 69.23 -69.15
CA GLU A 34 58.79 68.82 -69.98
C GLU A 34 58.22 68.12 -71.22
N ALA A 35 58.67 68.51 -72.41
CA ALA A 35 58.24 67.87 -73.65
C ALA A 35 59.39 67.18 -74.37
N GLU A 36 59.21 65.88 -74.66
CA GLU A 36 60.10 65.14 -75.54
C GLU A 36 59.44 64.98 -76.91
N ARG A 37 60.15 65.42 -77.96
CA ARG A 37 59.67 65.29 -79.33
C ARG A 37 60.29 64.09 -80.02
N VAL A 38 59.44 63.19 -80.49
CA VAL A 38 59.83 61.98 -81.23
C VAL A 38 59.24 62.01 -82.65
N THR A 39 59.90 61.32 -83.57
CA THR A 39 59.51 61.30 -85.00
C THR A 39 59.55 59.91 -85.64
N THR A 40 60.00 58.90 -84.88
CA THR A 40 60.17 57.52 -85.31
C THR A 40 59.54 56.58 -84.29
N GLU A 41 59.12 55.39 -84.73
CA GLU A 41 58.56 54.34 -83.88
C GLU A 41 59.52 53.95 -82.75
N GLU A 42 60.79 53.67 -83.08
CA GLU A 42 61.82 53.32 -82.08
C GLU A 42 62.00 54.41 -81.01
N GLY A 43 62.00 55.68 -81.43
CA GLY A 43 62.09 56.81 -80.50
C GLY A 43 60.86 56.95 -79.62
N PHE A 44 59.67 56.69 -80.18
CA PHE A 44 58.41 56.72 -79.43
C PHE A 44 58.36 55.63 -78.36
N THR A 45 58.63 54.37 -78.72
CA THR A 45 58.65 53.25 -77.75
C THR A 45 59.72 53.45 -76.68
N GLN A 46 60.92 53.93 -77.05
CA GLN A 46 61.96 54.23 -76.07
C GLN A 46 61.53 55.32 -75.09
N ALA A 47 60.89 56.38 -75.59
CA ALA A 47 60.40 57.47 -74.75
C ALA A 47 59.24 57.02 -73.84
N LEU A 48 58.35 56.12 -74.28
CA LEU A 48 57.27 55.59 -73.42
C LEU A 48 57.78 54.99 -72.11
N ASP A 49 58.94 54.32 -72.13
CA ASP A 49 59.53 53.72 -70.93
C ASP A 49 60.55 54.62 -70.22
N ALA A 50 61.45 55.28 -70.97
CA ALA A 50 62.53 56.07 -70.38
C ALA A 50 62.07 57.46 -69.91
N PHE A 51 61.18 58.11 -70.68
CA PHE A 51 60.63 59.42 -70.36
C PHE A 51 59.36 59.32 -69.50
N ALA A 52 58.66 58.18 -69.58
CA ALA A 52 57.47 57.86 -68.79
C ALA A 52 56.42 59.00 -68.84
N PRO A 53 55.85 59.27 -70.04
CA PRO A 53 54.97 60.42 -70.23
C PRO A 53 53.66 60.31 -69.45
N ASP A 54 53.19 61.45 -68.96
CA ASP A 54 51.87 61.62 -68.36
C ASP A 54 50.78 61.79 -69.42
N ILE A 55 51.15 62.29 -70.61
CA ILE A 55 50.25 62.43 -71.76
C ILE A 55 51.03 62.36 -73.06
N ILE A 56 50.39 61.81 -74.09
CA ILE A 56 50.94 61.72 -75.44
C ILE A 56 50.15 62.64 -76.36
N LEU A 57 50.84 63.57 -77.03
CA LEU A 57 50.28 64.42 -78.09
C LEU A 57 50.79 63.92 -79.44
N ALA A 58 49.91 63.32 -80.24
CA ALA A 58 50.30 62.71 -81.50
C ALA A 58 49.67 63.44 -82.69
N ASP A 59 50.45 63.79 -83.71
CA ASP A 59 49.86 64.07 -85.02
C ASP A 59 49.38 62.76 -85.63
N TYR A 60 48.26 62.85 -86.35
CA TYR A 60 47.61 61.73 -87.00
C TYR A 60 48.23 61.37 -88.34
N SER A 61 48.79 62.33 -89.10
CA SER A 61 49.31 62.06 -90.45
C SER A 61 50.78 62.40 -90.55
N LEU A 62 51.61 61.41 -90.25
CA LEU A 62 53.07 61.52 -90.27
C LEU A 62 53.65 60.62 -91.38
N PRO A 63 54.61 61.10 -92.18
CA PRO A 63 55.15 60.35 -93.33
C PRO A 63 55.95 59.09 -92.94
N ARG A 64 56.47 59.02 -91.70
CA ARG A 64 57.40 57.97 -91.25
C ARG A 64 56.82 57.03 -90.21
N TYR A 65 55.91 57.50 -89.35
CA TYR A 65 55.31 56.69 -88.30
C TYR A 65 53.89 57.18 -88.01
N ASP A 66 52.90 56.36 -88.35
CA ASP A 66 51.49 56.74 -88.28
C ASP A 66 51.02 56.93 -86.83
N GLY A 67 50.24 57.99 -86.58
CA GLY A 67 49.78 58.32 -85.23
C GLY A 67 48.85 57.25 -84.64
N MET A 68 48.13 56.49 -85.48
CA MET A 68 47.29 55.38 -85.02
C MET A 68 48.10 54.17 -84.55
N SER A 69 49.21 53.84 -85.23
CA SER A 69 50.14 52.82 -84.74
C SER A 69 50.74 53.21 -83.39
N ALA A 70 51.03 54.50 -83.19
CA ALA A 70 51.46 55.02 -81.90
C ALA A 70 50.41 54.86 -80.78
N LEU A 71 49.12 55.04 -81.10
CA LEU A 71 48.02 54.79 -80.17
C LEU A 71 47.95 53.30 -79.77
N GLU A 72 48.06 52.38 -80.74
CA GLU A 72 48.04 50.94 -80.46
C GLU A 72 49.19 50.51 -79.54
N VAL A 73 50.42 50.99 -79.82
CA VAL A 73 51.60 50.73 -78.98
C VAL A 73 51.42 51.31 -77.58
N ALA A 74 50.97 52.57 -77.48
CA ALA A 74 50.70 53.21 -76.19
C ALA A 74 49.64 52.46 -75.38
N GLN A 75 48.58 51.95 -76.02
CA GLN A 75 47.55 51.16 -75.34
C GLN A 75 48.04 49.78 -74.88
N ALA A 76 48.95 49.16 -75.63
CA ALA A 76 49.52 47.86 -75.25
C ALA A 76 50.50 47.98 -74.08
N GLU A 77 51.39 48.95 -74.12
CA GLU A 77 52.49 49.09 -73.15
C GLU A 77 52.12 49.97 -71.95
N ARG A 78 51.38 51.05 -72.18
CA ARG A 78 50.99 52.04 -71.18
C ARG A 78 49.50 52.44 -71.34
N PRO A 79 48.54 51.50 -71.16
CA PRO A 79 47.08 51.74 -71.35
C PRO A 79 46.48 52.83 -70.47
N HIS A 80 47.25 53.33 -69.50
CA HIS A 80 46.86 54.36 -68.56
C HIS A 80 47.23 55.77 -68.99
N VAL A 81 48.13 55.91 -69.96
CA VAL A 81 48.60 57.21 -70.43
C VAL A 81 47.61 57.71 -71.50
N PRO A 82 46.96 58.86 -71.29
CA PRO A 82 46.06 59.43 -72.27
C PRO A 82 46.79 59.84 -73.56
N VAL A 83 46.14 59.60 -74.70
CA VAL A 83 46.62 60.02 -76.02
C VAL A 83 45.66 61.04 -76.59
N VAL A 84 46.16 62.24 -76.91
CA VAL A 84 45.39 63.30 -77.56
C VAL A 84 45.96 63.57 -78.94
N PHE A 85 45.13 63.44 -79.97
CA PHE A 85 45.57 63.71 -81.33
C PHE A 85 45.57 65.21 -81.63
N VAL A 86 46.62 65.72 -82.28
CA VAL A 86 46.72 67.13 -82.69
C VAL A 86 47.05 67.20 -84.18
N SER A 87 46.08 67.53 -85.04
CA SER A 87 46.28 67.44 -86.50
C SER A 87 45.65 68.58 -87.30
N GLY A 88 46.27 68.95 -88.43
CA GLY A 88 45.86 70.10 -89.25
C GLY A 88 44.83 69.80 -90.33
N ALA A 89 44.62 68.53 -90.69
CA ALA A 89 43.73 68.14 -91.77
C ALA A 89 43.10 66.75 -91.56
N ILE A 90 42.52 66.51 -90.39
CA ILE A 90 41.67 65.34 -90.14
C ILE A 90 40.22 65.68 -90.49
N GLY A 91 39.58 64.86 -91.33
CA GLY A 91 38.13 64.91 -91.53
C GLY A 91 37.36 64.34 -90.34
N GLU A 92 36.13 64.81 -90.09
CA GLU A 92 35.31 64.42 -88.92
C GLU A 92 35.16 62.90 -88.75
N GLU A 93 35.01 62.15 -89.84
CA GLU A 93 34.91 60.68 -89.80
C GLU A 93 36.14 60.03 -89.17
N ARG A 94 37.34 60.51 -89.53
CA ARG A 94 38.61 59.99 -89.01
C ARG A 94 38.85 60.40 -87.56
N ALA A 95 38.42 61.60 -87.15
CA ALA A 95 38.48 62.04 -85.75
C ALA A 95 37.56 61.20 -84.84
N ILE A 96 36.38 60.82 -85.34
CA ILE A 96 35.49 59.91 -84.59
C ILE A 96 36.10 58.51 -84.49
N GLU A 97 36.77 58.06 -85.54
CA GLU A 97 37.46 56.78 -85.55
C GLU A 97 38.60 56.71 -84.53
N THR A 98 39.42 57.76 -84.40
CA THR A 98 40.50 57.79 -83.39
C THR A 98 39.97 57.68 -81.96
N LEU A 99 38.87 58.40 -81.64
CA LEU A 99 38.20 58.29 -80.35
C LEU A 99 37.63 56.88 -80.11
N LYS A 100 37.01 56.27 -81.12
CA LYS A 100 36.49 54.89 -81.03
C LYS A 100 37.57 53.86 -80.79
N GLN A 101 38.77 54.09 -81.34
CA GLN A 101 39.93 53.24 -81.15
C GLN A 101 40.68 53.52 -79.83
N GLY A 102 40.18 54.45 -78.99
CA GLY A 102 40.63 54.65 -77.62
C GLY A 102 41.62 55.80 -77.43
N ALA A 103 41.71 56.72 -78.39
CA ALA A 103 42.26 58.05 -78.12
C ALA A 103 41.38 58.77 -77.09
N THR A 104 42.02 59.56 -76.22
CA THR A 104 41.31 60.27 -75.15
C THR A 104 40.61 61.52 -75.66
N ASP A 105 41.26 62.26 -76.56
CA ASP A 105 40.65 63.43 -77.21
C ASP A 105 41.33 63.71 -78.57
N TYR A 106 40.78 64.65 -79.33
CA TYR A 106 41.41 65.17 -80.55
C TYR A 106 41.27 66.69 -80.65
N VAL A 107 42.27 67.33 -81.25
CA VAL A 107 42.35 68.78 -81.41
C VAL A 107 42.82 69.10 -82.83
N LEU A 108 42.13 70.00 -83.51
CA LEU A 108 42.55 70.47 -84.82
C LEU A 108 43.60 71.59 -84.68
N LYS A 109 44.66 71.58 -85.50
CA LYS A 109 45.74 72.59 -85.45
C LYS A 109 45.24 74.02 -85.74
N ASP A 110 44.10 74.17 -86.44
CA ASP A 110 43.44 75.47 -86.65
C ASP A 110 42.67 75.98 -85.41
N LYS A 111 42.46 75.12 -84.41
CA LYS A 111 41.74 75.37 -83.16
C LYS A 111 42.55 74.97 -81.93
N LEU A 112 43.87 75.22 -81.96
CA LEU A 112 44.79 74.88 -80.87
C LEU A 112 44.42 75.48 -79.51
N SER A 113 43.66 76.57 -79.47
CA SER A 113 43.06 77.10 -78.23
C SER A 113 42.23 76.08 -77.43
N ARG A 114 41.83 74.94 -78.04
CA ARG A 114 41.12 73.84 -77.36
C ARG A 114 42.05 72.80 -76.73
N LEU A 115 43.36 72.87 -76.98
CA LEU A 115 44.33 71.88 -76.52
C LEU A 115 44.44 71.84 -74.99
N GLY A 116 44.57 72.99 -74.33
CA GLY A 116 44.67 73.04 -72.88
C GLY A 116 43.47 72.38 -72.16
N PRO A 117 42.22 72.73 -72.53
CA PRO A 117 41.04 72.02 -72.03
C PRO A 117 41.05 70.50 -72.30
N ALA A 118 41.46 70.06 -73.49
CA ALA A 118 41.53 68.64 -73.84
C ALA A 118 42.56 67.89 -72.99
N VAL A 119 43.76 68.44 -72.81
CA VAL A 119 44.83 67.88 -71.97
C VAL A 119 44.39 67.78 -70.51
N ARG A 120 43.81 68.85 -69.93
CA ARG A 120 43.31 68.84 -68.54
C ARG A 120 42.23 67.80 -68.32
N ARG A 121 41.34 67.61 -69.30
CA ARG A 121 40.31 66.58 -69.25
C ARG A 121 40.91 65.18 -69.31
N ALA A 122 41.83 64.97 -70.25
CA ALA A 122 42.48 63.68 -70.48
C ALA A 122 43.26 63.19 -69.25
N LEU A 123 44.03 64.08 -68.62
CA LEU A 123 44.77 63.78 -67.38
C LEU A 123 43.82 63.48 -66.22
N ARG A 124 42.76 64.27 -66.03
CA ARG A 124 41.76 64.02 -64.97
C ARG A 124 41.11 62.65 -65.12
N GLU A 125 40.68 62.28 -66.32
CA GLU A 125 40.07 60.98 -66.57
C GLU A 125 41.06 59.82 -66.33
N ALA A 126 42.35 60.01 -66.62
CA ALA A 126 43.40 59.02 -66.35
C ALA A 126 43.64 58.84 -64.84
N GLU A 127 43.74 59.94 -64.08
CA GLU A 127 43.87 59.90 -62.61
C GLU A 127 42.67 59.20 -61.96
N GLU A 128 41.44 59.53 -62.37
CA GLU A 128 40.22 58.90 -61.87
C GLU A 128 40.19 57.38 -62.15
N ARG A 129 40.58 56.96 -63.35
CA ARG A 129 40.67 55.52 -63.71
C ARG A 129 41.71 54.79 -62.87
N ARG A 130 42.85 55.41 -62.58
CA ARG A 130 43.91 54.82 -61.75
C ARG A 130 43.44 54.67 -60.30
N ALA A 131 42.93 55.75 -59.70
CA ALA A 131 42.45 55.76 -58.32
C ALA A 131 41.33 54.72 -58.11
N ARG A 132 40.42 54.60 -59.08
CA ARG A 132 39.34 53.60 -59.04
C ARG A 132 39.86 52.16 -59.02
N ARG A 133 40.85 51.82 -59.86
CA ARG A 133 41.43 50.47 -59.88
C ARG A 133 42.15 50.12 -58.58
N GLU A 134 42.88 51.08 -58.01
CA GLU A 134 43.55 50.90 -56.72
C GLU A 134 42.54 50.69 -55.57
N ALA A 135 41.46 51.49 -55.54
CA ALA A 135 40.38 51.34 -54.57
C ALA A 135 39.61 50.01 -54.71
N GLU A 136 39.28 49.60 -55.93
CA GLU A 136 38.62 48.31 -56.21
C GLU A 136 39.50 47.12 -55.78
N ALA A 137 40.80 47.18 -56.04
CA ALA A 137 41.74 46.15 -55.60
C ALA A 137 41.88 46.08 -54.07
N ALA A 138 41.95 47.23 -53.39
CA ALA A 138 42.01 47.30 -51.93
C ALA A 138 40.73 46.78 -51.27
N LEU A 139 39.56 47.17 -51.80
CA LEU A 139 38.26 46.70 -51.33
C LEU A 139 38.13 45.19 -51.46
N ARG A 140 38.58 44.62 -52.59
CA ARG A 140 38.53 43.17 -52.81
C ARG A 140 39.38 42.41 -51.80
N ARG A 141 40.60 42.87 -51.52
CA ARG A 141 41.46 42.26 -50.48
C ARG A 141 40.83 42.32 -49.09
N ALA A 142 40.28 43.49 -48.71
CA ALA A 142 39.62 43.65 -47.42
C ALA A 142 38.37 42.76 -47.30
N HIS A 143 37.63 42.58 -48.39
CA HIS A 143 36.47 41.69 -48.43
C HIS A 143 36.88 40.23 -48.26
N ASP A 144 37.88 39.75 -48.99
CA ASP A 144 38.39 38.39 -48.90
C ASP A 144 38.92 38.09 -47.48
N GLU A 145 39.63 39.03 -46.86
CA GLU A 145 40.09 38.91 -45.46
C GLU A 145 38.93 38.85 -44.46
N LEU A 146 37.88 39.66 -44.68
CA LEU A 146 36.69 39.65 -43.82
C LEU A 146 35.91 38.34 -43.96
N GLU A 147 35.73 37.84 -45.17
CA GLU A 147 35.06 36.55 -45.41
C GLU A 147 35.81 35.41 -44.71
N GLN A 148 37.15 35.39 -44.79
CA GLN A 148 37.95 34.40 -44.07
C GLN A 148 37.78 34.50 -42.54
N LYS A 149 37.78 35.71 -41.98
CA LYS A 149 37.56 35.93 -40.55
C LYS A 149 36.15 35.51 -40.11
N VAL A 150 35.13 35.84 -40.90
CA VAL A 150 33.74 35.45 -40.63
C VAL A 150 33.61 33.94 -40.68
N ALA A 151 34.18 33.28 -41.70
CA ALA A 151 34.15 31.83 -41.82
C ALA A 151 34.82 31.14 -40.63
N ALA A 152 36.02 31.59 -40.25
CA ALA A 152 36.75 31.07 -39.09
C ALA A 152 35.94 31.23 -37.79
N ARG A 153 35.42 32.44 -37.53
CA ARG A 153 34.65 32.71 -36.30
C ARG A 153 33.32 31.96 -36.27
N THR A 154 32.69 31.75 -37.41
CA THR A 154 31.44 30.98 -37.51
C THR A 154 31.69 29.49 -37.23
N ALA A 155 32.83 28.95 -37.65
CA ALA A 155 33.22 27.57 -37.33
C ALA A 155 33.46 27.42 -35.82
N GLU A 156 34.28 28.30 -35.21
CA GLU A 156 34.53 28.28 -33.76
C GLU A 156 33.24 28.37 -32.94
N LEU A 157 32.29 29.23 -33.34
CA LEU A 157 31.01 29.38 -32.66
C LEU A 157 30.08 28.18 -32.81
N ARG A 158 30.17 27.45 -33.94
CA ARG A 158 29.43 26.19 -34.12
C ARG A 158 29.99 25.11 -33.21
N ASP A 159 31.30 24.92 -33.22
CA ASP A 159 31.96 23.92 -32.37
C ASP A 159 31.68 24.18 -30.88
N ALA A 160 31.75 25.45 -30.45
CA ALA A 160 31.40 25.83 -29.08
C ALA A 160 29.92 25.59 -28.74
N ASN A 161 29.00 25.87 -29.68
CA ASN A 161 27.57 25.61 -29.47
C ASN A 161 27.27 24.12 -29.37
N ASP A 162 27.91 23.30 -30.19
CA ASP A 162 27.67 21.86 -30.20
C ASP A 162 28.23 21.23 -28.90
N ALA A 163 29.40 21.66 -28.42
CA ALA A 163 29.92 21.27 -27.11
C ALA A 163 28.98 21.69 -25.95
N LEU A 164 28.48 22.92 -25.95
CA LEU A 164 27.52 23.41 -24.95
C LEU A 164 26.21 22.61 -24.97
N LYS A 165 25.71 22.22 -26.15
CA LYS A 165 24.51 21.38 -26.25
C LYS A 165 24.73 20.01 -25.65
N GLU A 166 25.87 19.37 -25.92
CA GLU A 166 26.22 18.07 -25.31
C GLU A 166 26.26 18.16 -23.78
N GLU A 167 26.90 19.20 -23.23
CA GLU A 167 26.96 19.41 -21.77
C GLU A 167 25.56 19.64 -21.17
N ILE A 168 24.71 20.44 -21.82
CA ILE A 168 23.32 20.65 -21.38
C ILE A 168 22.51 19.35 -21.41
N GLU A 169 22.67 18.54 -22.46
CA GLU A 169 21.99 17.24 -22.54
C GLU A 169 22.43 16.30 -21.43
N GLU A 170 23.74 16.21 -21.15
CA GLU A 170 24.28 15.38 -20.09
C GLU A 170 23.77 15.83 -18.71
N ARG A 171 23.81 17.14 -18.43
CA ARG A 171 23.28 17.72 -17.19
C ARG A 171 21.78 17.46 -17.04
N THR A 172 21.00 17.62 -18.11
CA THR A 172 19.56 17.34 -18.09
C THR A 172 19.26 15.86 -17.81
N ARG A 173 20.07 14.94 -18.36
CA ARG A 173 19.95 13.50 -18.09
C ARG A 173 20.28 13.19 -16.63
N ALA A 174 21.35 13.78 -16.09
CA ALA A 174 21.74 13.62 -14.69
C ALA A 174 20.65 14.16 -13.74
N GLU A 175 20.11 15.35 -14.00
CA GLU A 175 19.02 15.95 -13.20
C GLU A 175 17.75 15.08 -13.24
N ARG A 176 17.38 14.54 -14.40
CA ARG A 176 16.23 13.61 -14.49
C ARG A 176 16.47 12.31 -13.74
N ALA A 177 17.67 11.74 -13.83
CA ALA A 177 18.02 10.53 -13.11
C ALA A 177 17.98 10.76 -11.58
N LEU A 178 18.51 11.90 -11.12
CA LEU A 178 18.45 12.30 -9.73
C LEU A 178 17.00 12.52 -9.27
N ARG A 179 16.18 13.21 -10.06
CA ARG A 179 14.76 13.44 -9.75
C ARG A 179 14.00 12.11 -9.62
N LYS A 180 14.20 11.20 -10.56
CA LYS A 180 13.59 9.85 -10.53
C LYS A 180 14.04 9.04 -9.31
N SER A 181 15.33 9.14 -8.94
CA SER A 181 15.86 8.49 -7.74
C SER A 181 15.23 9.07 -6.47
N ARG A 182 15.15 10.41 -6.37
CA ARG A 182 14.52 11.12 -5.24
C ARG A 182 13.04 10.76 -5.10
N GLU A 183 12.26 10.85 -6.19
CA GLU A 183 10.84 10.44 -6.21
C GLU A 183 10.62 8.99 -5.79
N ARG A 184 11.56 8.10 -6.13
CA ARG A 184 11.51 6.69 -5.72
C ARG A 184 11.77 6.53 -4.22
N LEU A 185 12.78 7.20 -3.69
CA LEU A 185 13.12 7.13 -2.26
C LEU A 185 11.99 7.72 -1.40
N THR A 186 11.45 8.89 -1.78
CA THR A 186 10.29 9.50 -1.10
C THR A 186 9.12 8.53 -1.03
N ARG A 187 8.74 7.89 -2.15
CA ARG A 187 7.65 6.90 -2.16
C ARG A 187 7.91 5.68 -1.28
N ILE A 188 9.16 5.22 -1.17
CA ILE A 188 9.49 4.09 -0.29
C ILE A 188 9.30 4.50 1.17
N ILE A 189 9.78 5.69 1.53
CA ILE A 189 9.69 6.23 2.90
C ILE A 189 8.23 6.51 3.29
N ASP A 190 7.42 7.07 2.38
CA ASP A 190 6.01 7.34 2.62
C ASP A 190 5.13 6.08 2.63
N SER A 191 5.61 4.97 2.07
CA SER A 191 4.91 3.69 2.13
C SER A 191 5.21 2.88 3.40
N ALA A 192 6.13 3.36 4.24
CA ALA A 192 6.43 2.70 5.50
C ALA A 192 5.26 2.86 6.48
N ILE A 193 4.98 1.79 7.24
CA ILE A 193 3.91 1.76 8.25
C ILE A 193 4.33 2.56 9.49
N ASP A 194 5.61 2.48 9.86
CA ASP A 194 6.14 3.18 11.02
C ASP A 194 6.41 4.66 10.69
N ALA A 195 6.25 5.54 11.67
CA ALA A 195 6.63 6.93 11.56
C ALA A 195 8.15 7.04 11.46
N ILE A 196 8.64 7.64 10.38
CA ILE A 196 10.07 7.85 10.11
C ILE A 196 10.34 9.35 10.17
N ILE A 197 11.19 9.74 11.12
CA ILE A 197 11.53 11.13 11.38
C ILE A 197 13.06 11.28 11.33
N SER A 198 13.57 12.23 10.56
CA SER A 198 14.99 12.61 10.62
C SER A 198 15.13 13.92 11.38
N ILE A 199 16.02 13.94 12.37
CA ILE A 199 16.35 15.13 13.15
C ILE A 199 17.85 15.43 13.11
N ASP A 200 18.22 16.66 13.43
CA ASP A 200 19.60 17.05 13.73
C ASP A 200 19.94 16.89 15.22
N ALA A 201 21.11 17.38 15.64
CA ALA A 201 21.53 17.38 17.05
C ALA A 201 20.71 18.31 17.97
N SER A 202 19.97 19.27 17.39
CA SER A 202 19.10 20.22 18.11
C SER A 202 17.63 19.78 18.15
N LEU A 203 17.34 18.56 17.68
CA LEU A 203 16.01 17.99 17.49
C LEU A 203 15.17 18.68 16.40
N GLU A 204 15.80 19.43 15.50
CA GLU A 204 15.14 20.07 14.34
C GLU A 204 14.77 19.00 13.31
N VAL A 205 13.50 18.96 12.89
CA VAL A 205 12.99 17.95 11.96
C VAL A 205 13.33 18.30 10.51
N HIS A 206 13.96 17.35 9.82
CA HIS A 206 14.35 17.44 8.41
C HIS A 206 13.67 16.40 7.49
N LEU A 207 13.00 15.41 8.06
CA LEU A 207 12.18 14.44 7.33
C LEU A 207 11.05 14.02 8.24
N PHE A 208 9.84 13.96 7.68
CA PHE A 208 8.63 13.55 8.35
C PHE A 208 7.77 12.82 7.31
N ASN A 209 7.66 11.49 7.41
CA ASN A 209 6.93 10.70 6.41
C ASN A 209 5.41 10.72 6.65
N ALA A 210 4.63 10.21 5.69
CA ALA A 210 3.18 10.15 5.78
C ALA A 210 2.66 9.46 7.07
N ALA A 211 3.29 8.37 7.51
CA ALA A 211 2.93 7.70 8.76
C ALA A 211 3.15 8.59 10.00
N ALA A 212 4.21 9.41 10.00
CA ALA A 212 4.43 10.39 11.06
C ALA A 212 3.34 11.49 11.06
N GLU A 213 2.86 11.91 9.88
CA GLU A 213 1.75 12.87 9.80
C GLU A 213 0.47 12.34 10.44
N GLU A 214 0.16 11.06 10.18
CA GLU A 214 -1.01 10.38 10.71
C GLU A 214 -0.89 10.16 12.23
N ILE A 215 0.24 9.63 12.70
CA ILE A 215 0.49 9.35 14.11
C ILE A 215 0.52 10.64 14.94
N PHE A 216 1.26 11.67 14.52
CA PHE A 216 1.36 12.91 15.31
C PHE A 216 0.22 13.90 15.04
N GLN A 217 -0.64 13.63 14.06
CA GLN A 217 -1.74 14.47 13.62
C GLN A 217 -1.28 15.89 13.23
N CYS A 218 -0.12 15.98 12.58
CA CYS A 218 0.47 17.22 12.10
C CYS A 218 1.05 17.04 10.69
N SER A 219 1.02 18.08 9.86
CA SER A 219 1.60 17.99 8.50
C SER A 219 3.12 18.10 8.54
N ALA A 220 3.81 17.40 7.65
CA ALA A 220 5.24 17.47 7.42
C ALA A 220 5.71 18.91 7.13
N GLU A 221 4.92 19.68 6.37
CA GLU A 221 5.19 21.11 6.09
C GLU A 221 5.22 21.99 7.35
N ALA A 222 4.46 21.61 8.39
CA ALA A 222 4.41 22.34 9.65
C ALA A 222 5.52 21.91 10.61
N MET A 223 6.13 20.74 10.38
CA MET A 223 7.21 20.20 11.20
C MET A 223 8.60 20.47 10.62
N GLU A 224 8.72 20.70 9.31
CA GLU A 224 10.02 20.96 8.68
C GLU A 224 10.68 22.21 9.28
N GLY A 225 11.84 22.03 9.92
CA GLY A 225 12.56 23.09 10.62
C GLY A 225 12.07 23.42 12.04
N GLU A 226 11.06 22.71 12.53
CA GLU A 226 10.58 22.83 13.91
C GLU A 226 11.20 21.75 14.80
N SER A 227 11.18 21.99 16.12
CA SER A 227 11.74 21.04 17.09
C SER A 227 10.77 19.90 17.41
N LEU A 228 11.28 18.67 17.38
CA LEU A 228 10.51 17.47 17.77
C LEU A 228 10.19 17.42 19.27
N ALA A 229 10.90 18.19 20.11
CA ALA A 229 10.78 18.13 21.58
C ALA A 229 9.33 18.27 22.08
N ALA A 230 8.51 19.10 21.44
CA ALA A 230 7.12 19.32 21.83
C ALA A 230 6.22 18.06 21.73
N PHE A 231 6.64 17.08 20.93
CA PHE A 231 5.92 15.84 20.63
C PHE A 231 6.48 14.63 21.38
N LEU A 232 7.50 14.83 22.22
CA LEU A 232 8.11 13.79 23.05
C LEU A 232 7.72 14.03 24.51
N ALA A 233 7.38 12.98 25.26
CA ALA A 233 7.27 13.10 26.71
C ALA A 233 8.67 13.16 27.36
N ASP A 234 8.78 13.74 28.55
CA ASP A 234 10.06 13.96 29.25
C ASP A 234 10.99 12.73 29.30
N PRO A 235 10.52 11.49 29.56
CA PRO A 235 11.38 10.30 29.56
C PRO A 235 11.94 9.99 28.17
N PHE A 236 11.15 10.24 27.13
CA PHE A 236 11.53 9.96 25.75
C PHE A 236 12.50 11.03 25.23
N GLU A 237 12.22 12.31 25.44
CA GLU A 237 13.12 13.41 25.07
C GLU A 237 14.52 13.23 25.68
N ALA A 238 14.58 12.88 26.97
CA ALA A 238 15.84 12.62 27.67
C ALA A 238 16.62 11.41 27.09
N LEU A 239 15.91 10.41 26.56
CA LEU A 239 16.53 9.25 25.90
C LEU A 239 17.18 9.66 24.57
N VAL A 240 16.48 10.49 23.77
CA VAL A 240 16.97 10.98 22.48
C VAL A 240 18.24 11.83 22.69
N HIS A 241 18.20 12.79 23.62
CA HIS A 241 19.38 13.62 23.92
C HIS A 241 20.58 12.79 24.38
N ARG A 242 20.38 11.84 25.29
CA ARG A 242 21.47 10.97 25.75
C ARG A 242 22.12 10.20 24.60
N HIS A 243 21.34 9.76 23.62
CA HIS A 243 21.86 9.03 22.47
C HIS A 243 22.67 9.95 21.53
N ILE A 244 22.16 11.16 21.28
CA ILE A 244 22.85 12.19 20.50
C ILE A 244 24.20 12.54 21.14
N ASP A 245 24.21 12.82 22.44
CA ASP A 245 25.41 13.17 23.21
C ASP A 245 26.44 12.04 23.18
N ALA A 246 26.02 10.80 23.45
CA ALA A 246 26.91 9.63 23.43
C ALA A 246 27.55 9.39 22.05
N HIS A 247 26.80 9.63 20.96
CA HIS A 247 27.32 9.53 19.61
C HIS A 247 28.36 10.63 19.29
N GLN A 248 28.11 11.87 19.73
CA GLN A 248 29.05 12.99 19.54
C GLN A 248 30.34 12.80 20.34
N GLU A 249 30.24 12.30 21.58
CA GLU A 249 31.41 11.99 22.41
C GLU A 249 32.26 10.85 21.82
N ALA A 250 31.62 9.83 21.25
CA ALA A 250 32.30 8.71 20.59
C ALA A 250 33.06 9.14 19.32
N GLN A 251 32.63 10.19 18.61
CA GLN A 251 33.37 10.75 17.48
C GLN A 251 34.56 11.64 17.91
N ALA A 252 34.51 12.23 19.11
CA ALA A 252 35.52 13.17 19.60
C ALA A 252 36.75 12.49 20.26
N GLY A 253 36.68 11.21 20.60
CA GLY A 253 37.77 10.44 21.24
C GLY A 253 38.50 9.50 20.28
N ASP A 254 39.85 9.50 20.31
CA ASP A 254 40.75 8.59 19.56
C ASP A 254 40.78 7.16 20.13
N GLY A 255 39.63 6.65 20.60
CA GLY A 255 39.48 5.37 21.29
C GLY A 255 38.41 4.50 20.62
N ALA A 256 38.68 3.20 20.54
CA ALA A 256 37.85 2.19 19.89
C ALA A 256 36.35 2.42 20.09
N VAL A 257 35.61 2.48 18.97
CA VAL A 257 34.17 2.31 18.92
C VAL A 257 33.83 1.08 19.77
N PRO A 258 33.06 1.19 20.86
CA PRO A 258 32.61 0.01 21.58
C PRO A 258 31.91 -0.91 20.58
N GLU A 259 32.33 -2.17 20.53
CA GLU A 259 31.72 -3.19 19.67
C GLU A 259 30.20 -3.19 19.90
N ALA A 260 29.50 -2.68 18.88
CA ALA A 260 28.13 -2.93 18.44
C ALA A 260 27.25 -3.90 19.26
N GLU A 261 26.95 -3.59 20.52
CA GLU A 261 25.74 -4.09 21.20
C GLU A 261 24.58 -3.08 21.20
N GLY A 262 24.73 -1.92 20.54
CA GLY A 262 23.80 -0.79 20.70
C GLY A 262 23.27 -0.13 19.42
N ARG A 263 23.10 -0.87 18.31
CA ARG A 263 22.43 -0.33 17.10
C ARG A 263 20.90 -0.31 17.20
N TYR A 264 20.36 -0.92 18.24
CA TYR A 264 18.94 -1.04 18.52
C TYR A 264 18.76 -0.69 20.00
N LEU A 265 18.33 0.54 20.27
CA LEU A 265 17.74 0.84 21.58
C LEU A 265 16.26 0.65 21.38
N THR A 266 15.76 -0.56 21.68
CA THR A 266 14.34 -0.75 21.92
C THR A 266 14.01 0.11 23.13
N ALA A 267 13.12 1.07 22.93
CA ALA A 267 12.49 1.81 24.01
C ALA A 267 12.12 0.90 25.19
N PRO A 268 12.35 1.30 26.45
CA PRO A 268 11.68 0.62 27.58
C PRO A 268 10.15 0.70 27.39
N ASP A 269 9.40 -0.26 27.95
CA ASP A 269 7.95 -0.48 27.77
C ASP A 269 7.04 0.70 28.19
N ASP A 270 7.62 1.86 28.56
CA ASP A 270 6.95 3.02 29.13
C ASP A 270 7.20 4.35 28.39
N LEU A 271 7.79 4.33 27.18
CA LEU A 271 7.94 5.56 26.40
C LEU A 271 6.60 6.06 25.86
N GLN A 272 6.38 7.37 26.00
CA GLN A 272 5.19 8.06 25.50
C GLN A 272 5.58 9.19 24.57
N ALA A 273 4.81 9.34 23.50
CA ALA A 273 4.83 10.50 22.62
C ALA A 273 3.55 11.31 22.78
N ARG A 274 3.55 12.54 22.29
CA ARG A 274 2.43 13.47 22.38
C ARG A 274 1.97 13.86 20.98
N ARG A 275 0.67 13.77 20.70
CA ARG A 275 0.06 14.24 19.44
C ARG A 275 -0.12 15.77 19.46
N ALA A 276 -0.38 16.37 18.29
CA ALA A 276 -0.61 17.81 18.16
C ALA A 276 -1.78 18.34 19.02
N ASP A 277 -2.78 17.50 19.32
CA ASP A 277 -3.90 17.83 20.19
C ASP A 277 -3.58 17.79 21.69
N GLY A 278 -2.37 17.33 22.05
CA GLY A 278 -1.88 17.22 23.43
C GLY A 278 -2.10 15.85 24.07
N THR A 279 -2.76 14.91 23.39
CA THR A 279 -2.94 13.53 23.88
C THR A 279 -1.62 12.76 23.87
N THR A 280 -1.42 11.88 24.86
CA THR A 280 -0.21 11.05 24.97
C THR A 280 -0.54 9.60 24.64
N PHE A 281 0.36 8.93 23.93
CA PHE A 281 0.22 7.54 23.50
C PHE A 281 1.54 6.77 23.68
N PRO A 282 1.49 5.46 24.00
CA PRO A 282 2.68 4.64 24.15
C PRO A 282 3.34 4.38 22.79
N VAL A 283 4.68 4.45 22.76
CA VAL A 283 5.45 4.27 21.52
C VAL A 283 6.59 3.29 21.70
N GLU A 284 6.81 2.48 20.67
CA GLU A 284 8.08 1.78 20.48
C GLU A 284 8.95 2.61 19.54
N ALA A 285 10.17 2.93 19.98
CA ALA A 285 11.08 3.80 19.25
C ALA A 285 12.41 3.13 18.96
N THR A 286 12.92 3.30 17.74
CA THR A 286 14.31 2.97 17.37
C THR A 286 15.03 4.23 16.90
N LEU A 287 16.20 4.50 17.50
CA LEU A 287 17.08 5.62 17.16
C LEU A 287 18.33 5.13 16.43
N CYS A 288 18.60 5.71 15.25
CA CYS A 288 19.75 5.33 14.42
C CYS A 288 20.52 6.57 13.92
N PRO A 289 21.82 6.73 14.24
CA PRO A 289 22.63 7.79 13.69
C PRO A 289 22.94 7.54 12.21
N VAL A 290 22.83 8.59 11.39
CA VAL A 290 23.11 8.61 9.96
C VAL A 290 24.20 9.64 9.68
N GLN A 291 25.38 9.14 9.31
CA GLN A 291 26.51 10.00 8.95
C GLN A 291 26.32 10.56 7.53
N LEU A 292 26.12 11.87 7.42
CA LEU A 292 26.15 12.58 6.14
C LEU A 292 27.44 13.43 6.05
N PRO A 293 27.95 13.70 4.83
CA PRO A 293 29.24 14.39 4.66
C PRO A 293 29.32 15.82 5.20
N ALA A 294 28.17 16.44 5.50
CA ALA A 294 28.08 17.84 5.93
C ALA A 294 27.62 17.99 7.38
N GLU A 295 26.72 17.13 7.85
CA GLU A 295 26.05 17.22 9.16
C GLU A 295 25.66 15.83 9.65
N ASP A 296 25.77 15.57 10.95
CA ASP A 296 25.24 14.35 11.55
C ASP A 296 23.71 14.45 11.64
N ARG A 297 23.01 13.38 11.23
CA ARG A 297 21.57 13.26 11.39
C ARG A 297 21.22 12.04 12.20
N TYR A 298 20.05 12.08 12.84
CA TYR A 298 19.52 10.96 13.60
C TYR A 298 18.16 10.61 13.04
N LEU A 299 17.97 9.32 12.75
CA LEU A 299 16.72 8.76 12.28
C LEU A 299 15.99 8.14 13.47
N ILE A 300 14.74 8.55 13.66
CA ILE A 300 13.82 7.97 14.64
C ILE A 300 12.75 7.22 13.87
N ILE A 301 12.60 5.93 14.17
CA ILE A 301 11.50 5.10 13.68
C ILE A 301 10.58 4.84 14.88
N LEU A 302 9.30 5.23 14.75
CA LEU A 302 8.31 5.15 15.82
C LEU A 302 7.12 4.32 15.39
N ARG A 303 6.67 3.45 16.30
CA ARG A 303 5.45 2.66 16.16
C ARG A 303 4.49 2.98 17.30
N ASP A 304 3.24 3.22 16.95
CA ASP A 304 2.13 3.32 17.90
C ASP A 304 1.76 1.90 18.37
N VAL A 305 1.76 1.69 19.69
CA VAL A 305 1.53 0.36 20.29
C VAL A 305 0.04 0.12 20.57
N ASP A 306 -0.78 1.18 20.62
CA ASP A 306 -2.22 1.05 20.93
C ASP A 306 -2.99 0.34 19.80
N GLU A 307 -2.69 0.66 18.55
CA GLU A 307 -3.39 0.09 17.39
C GLU A 307 -3.07 -1.41 17.19
N LEU A 308 -1.85 -1.83 17.50
CA LEU A 308 -1.46 -3.24 17.36
C LEU A 308 -2.15 -4.11 18.41
N LYS A 309 -2.21 -3.65 19.67
CA LYS A 309 -2.88 -4.38 20.75
C LYS A 309 -4.37 -4.56 20.49
N GLN A 310 -5.05 -3.51 20.02
CA GLN A 310 -6.48 -3.58 19.70
C GLN A 310 -6.75 -4.59 18.57
N ALA A 311 -5.93 -4.60 17.52
CA ALA A 311 -6.09 -5.55 16.42
C ALA A 311 -5.80 -7.01 16.84
N GLU A 312 -4.81 -7.23 17.73
CA GLU A 312 -4.51 -8.57 18.26
C GLU A 312 -5.63 -9.09 19.16
N GLU A 313 -6.19 -8.24 20.02
CA GLU A 313 -7.33 -8.56 20.88
C GLU A 313 -8.58 -8.90 20.05
N GLU A 314 -8.88 -8.12 19.01
CA GLU A 314 -10.03 -8.36 18.13
C GLU A 314 -9.89 -9.67 17.34
N VAL A 315 -8.69 -9.99 16.84
CA VAL A 315 -8.42 -11.26 16.14
C VAL A 315 -8.57 -12.46 17.08
N ALA A 316 -8.05 -12.36 18.31
CA ALA A 316 -8.18 -13.44 19.30
C ALA A 316 -9.65 -13.69 19.67
N GLN A 317 -10.43 -12.62 19.86
CA GLN A 317 -11.86 -12.71 20.15
C GLN A 317 -12.62 -13.39 18.99
N LEU A 318 -12.36 -12.99 17.75
CA LEU A 318 -12.98 -13.58 16.56
C LEU A 318 -12.61 -15.05 16.36
N GLU A 319 -11.37 -15.46 16.67
CA GLU A 319 -10.96 -16.87 16.59
C GLU A 319 -11.65 -17.73 17.65
N SER A 320 -11.80 -17.20 18.87
CA SER A 320 -12.53 -17.82 19.98
C SER A 320 -14.01 -18.03 19.64
N GLU A 321 -14.67 -16.97 19.14
CA GLU A 321 -16.06 -17.00 18.68
C GLU A 321 -16.25 -18.00 17.54
N ARG A 322 -15.36 -17.98 16.53
CA ARG A 322 -15.42 -18.92 15.41
C ARG A 322 -15.28 -20.37 15.88
N SER A 323 -14.39 -20.64 16.84
CA SER A 323 -14.22 -21.99 17.40
C SER A 323 -15.47 -22.44 18.14
N TYR A 324 -16.06 -21.57 18.95
CA TYR A 324 -17.31 -21.83 19.66
C TYR A 324 -18.46 -22.13 18.70
N LEU A 325 -18.69 -21.25 17.71
CA LEU A 325 -19.73 -21.45 16.69
C LEU A 325 -19.52 -22.75 15.90
N GLN A 326 -18.27 -23.14 15.61
CA GLN A 326 -17.95 -24.40 14.95
C GLN A 326 -18.19 -25.64 15.81
N GLU A 327 -18.07 -25.54 17.14
CA GLU A 327 -18.42 -26.60 18.08
C GLU A 327 -19.93 -26.72 18.25
N GLU A 328 -20.64 -25.60 18.33
CA GLU A 328 -22.11 -25.55 18.42
C GLU A 328 -22.78 -26.12 17.16
N LEU A 329 -22.26 -25.77 15.97
CA LEU A 329 -22.74 -26.34 14.71
C LEU A 329 -22.59 -27.87 14.62
N LYS A 330 -21.65 -28.45 15.40
CA LYS A 330 -21.43 -29.90 15.45
C LYS A 330 -22.27 -30.58 16.53
N SER A 331 -22.73 -29.85 17.54
CA SER A 331 -23.45 -30.41 18.70
C SER A 331 -24.97 -30.38 18.54
N GLU A 332 -25.53 -29.52 17.67
CA GLU A 332 -26.98 -29.40 17.51
C GLU A 332 -27.50 -29.75 16.12
N TYR A 333 -28.18 -30.89 16.04
CA TYR A 333 -29.06 -31.24 14.93
C TYR A 333 -30.40 -30.50 15.10
N ASN A 334 -30.42 -29.21 14.78
CA ASN A 334 -31.55 -28.29 14.59
C ASN A 334 -32.96 -28.82 14.90
N PHE A 335 -33.51 -28.38 16.04
CA PHE A 335 -34.94 -28.22 16.31
C PHE A 335 -35.24 -26.73 16.13
N ASP A 336 -35.64 -26.32 14.92
CA ASP A 336 -35.66 -24.90 14.54
C ASP A 336 -36.94 -24.15 14.96
N GLU A 337 -37.97 -24.82 15.51
CA GLU A 337 -39.22 -24.13 15.87
C GLU A 337 -39.92 -24.77 17.09
N ILE A 338 -40.31 -23.96 18.09
CA ILE A 338 -41.20 -24.42 19.16
C ILE A 338 -42.61 -24.55 18.59
N VAL A 339 -43.18 -25.74 18.69
CA VAL A 339 -44.50 -26.06 18.16
C VAL A 339 -45.45 -26.41 19.30
N GLY A 340 -46.60 -25.73 19.37
CA GLY A 340 -47.63 -25.96 20.38
C GLY A 340 -48.90 -25.15 20.15
N THR A 341 -50.06 -25.77 20.36
CA THR A 341 -51.39 -25.18 20.18
C THR A 341 -52.27 -25.31 21.44
N SER A 342 -51.85 -26.11 22.41
CA SER A 342 -52.56 -26.29 23.68
C SER A 342 -52.57 -25.02 24.53
N GLU A 343 -53.63 -24.84 25.33
CA GLU A 343 -53.79 -23.70 26.25
C GLU A 343 -52.60 -23.54 27.23
N PRO A 344 -52.05 -24.62 27.82
CA PRO A 344 -50.84 -24.51 28.64
C PRO A 344 -49.62 -23.98 27.87
N MET A 345 -49.42 -24.39 26.62
CA MET A 345 -48.33 -23.87 25.79
C MET A 345 -48.55 -22.43 25.33
N GLN A 346 -49.78 -22.02 25.06
CA GLN A 346 -50.09 -20.61 24.75
C GLN A 346 -49.72 -19.70 25.93
N SER A 347 -49.96 -20.14 27.16
CA SER A 347 -49.53 -19.41 28.36
C SER A 347 -48.01 -19.26 28.45
N VAL A 348 -47.25 -20.27 28.01
CA VAL A 348 -45.77 -20.20 27.92
C VAL A 348 -45.34 -19.19 26.85
N PHE A 349 -45.97 -19.19 25.67
CA PHE A 349 -45.67 -18.21 24.62
C PHE A 349 -45.96 -16.78 25.05
N ASP A 350 -47.09 -16.54 25.73
CA ASP A 350 -47.44 -15.24 26.28
C ASP A 350 -46.39 -14.77 27.32
N ALA A 351 -45.90 -15.71 28.16
CA ALA A 351 -44.85 -15.42 29.14
C ALA A 351 -43.50 -15.08 28.48
N ILE A 352 -43.14 -15.79 27.39
CA ILE A 352 -41.94 -15.48 26.58
C ILE A 352 -42.06 -14.07 26.01
N ASP A 353 -43.17 -13.73 25.37
CA ASP A 353 -43.38 -12.42 24.75
C ASP A 353 -43.36 -11.28 25.78
N GLN A 354 -43.82 -11.54 27.01
CA GLN A 354 -43.79 -10.56 28.09
C GLN A 354 -42.36 -10.24 28.58
N VAL A 355 -41.45 -11.22 28.58
CA VAL A 355 -40.12 -11.09 29.20
C VAL A 355 -38.96 -11.00 28.20
N ALA A 356 -39.18 -11.35 26.93
CA ALA A 356 -38.14 -11.37 25.90
C ALA A 356 -37.43 -10.01 25.74
N ASP A 357 -38.16 -8.90 25.82
CA ASP A 357 -37.62 -7.53 25.70
C ASP A 357 -36.90 -7.00 26.96
N THR A 358 -36.81 -7.80 28.02
CA THR A 358 -36.23 -7.39 29.31
C THR A 358 -34.85 -8.02 29.53
N GLU A 359 -34.01 -7.37 30.32
CA GLU A 359 -32.70 -7.91 30.77
C GLU A 359 -32.82 -8.80 32.01
N THR A 360 -34.05 -9.16 32.40
CA THR A 360 -34.29 -9.92 33.63
C THR A 360 -33.91 -11.39 33.46
N THR A 361 -33.37 -11.98 34.53
CA THR A 361 -33.11 -13.41 34.60
C THR A 361 -34.40 -14.21 34.55
N VAL A 362 -34.46 -15.18 33.63
CA VAL A 362 -35.59 -16.09 33.46
C VAL A 362 -35.18 -17.46 33.93
N LEU A 363 -36.01 -18.07 34.80
CA LEU A 363 -35.83 -19.44 35.27
C LEU A 363 -36.85 -20.34 34.57
N VAL A 364 -36.37 -21.22 33.71
CA VAL A 364 -37.18 -22.18 32.96
C VAL A 364 -37.20 -23.52 33.69
N THR A 365 -38.36 -23.89 34.24
CA THR A 365 -38.55 -25.16 34.95
C THR A 365 -39.37 -26.13 34.11
N GLY A 366 -39.18 -27.43 34.35
CA GLY A 366 -39.98 -28.47 33.71
C GLY A 366 -39.25 -29.80 33.64
N GLU A 367 -40.01 -30.88 33.51
CA GLU A 367 -39.48 -32.24 33.44
C GLU A 367 -38.44 -32.41 32.32
N THR A 368 -37.60 -33.44 32.44
CA THR A 368 -36.61 -33.78 31.42
C THR A 368 -37.32 -34.03 30.09
N GLY A 369 -36.82 -33.42 29.01
CA GLY A 369 -37.35 -33.62 27.66
C GLY A 369 -38.60 -32.81 27.30
N THR A 370 -39.00 -31.82 28.11
CA THR A 370 -40.14 -30.91 27.82
C THR A 370 -39.86 -29.79 26.82
N GLY A 371 -38.58 -29.48 26.55
CA GLY A 371 -38.16 -28.44 25.61
C GLY A 371 -37.64 -27.13 26.23
N LYS A 372 -37.13 -27.17 27.48
CA LYS A 372 -36.58 -25.99 28.19
C LYS A 372 -35.58 -25.18 27.38
N GLU A 373 -34.68 -25.86 26.68
CA GLU A 373 -33.66 -25.24 25.85
C GLU A 373 -34.25 -24.45 24.67
N LEU A 374 -35.31 -24.98 24.04
CA LEU A 374 -35.98 -24.28 22.95
C LEU A 374 -36.64 -22.99 23.46
N VAL A 375 -37.25 -23.02 24.66
CA VAL A 375 -37.80 -21.81 25.30
C VAL A 375 -36.70 -20.77 25.54
N ALA A 376 -35.53 -21.18 26.01
CA ALA A 376 -34.39 -20.28 26.18
C ALA A 376 -33.91 -19.67 24.86
N ARG A 377 -33.87 -20.47 23.78
CA ARG A 377 -33.54 -19.97 22.44
C ARG A 377 -34.60 -18.97 21.94
N ALA A 378 -35.89 -19.28 22.08
CA ALA A 378 -36.96 -18.37 21.70
C ALA A 378 -36.93 -17.05 22.49
N LEU A 379 -36.57 -17.10 23.77
CA LEU A 379 -36.36 -15.90 24.59
C LEU A 379 -35.23 -15.02 24.05
N HIS A 380 -34.14 -15.63 23.58
CA HIS A 380 -33.01 -14.91 22.99
C HIS A 380 -33.38 -14.30 21.62
N GLU A 381 -33.97 -15.09 20.72
CA GLU A 381 -34.36 -14.66 19.37
C GLU A 381 -35.40 -13.53 19.36
N ARG A 382 -36.24 -13.44 20.41
CA ARG A 382 -37.23 -12.36 20.57
C ARG A 382 -36.73 -11.20 21.42
N SER A 383 -35.46 -11.21 21.83
CA SER A 383 -34.89 -10.16 22.67
C SER A 383 -34.19 -9.06 21.87
N ARG A 384 -33.78 -7.99 22.57
CA ARG A 384 -32.91 -6.94 22.02
C ARG A 384 -31.52 -7.45 21.64
N ARG A 385 -31.14 -8.64 22.13
CA ARG A 385 -29.84 -9.28 21.90
C ARG A 385 -29.94 -10.41 20.87
N ALA A 386 -31.01 -10.48 20.07
CA ALA A 386 -31.22 -11.56 19.09
C ALA A 386 -30.11 -11.67 18.03
N ASP A 387 -29.44 -10.56 17.69
CA ASP A 387 -28.31 -10.54 16.76
C ASP A 387 -26.95 -10.80 17.45
N GLN A 388 -26.95 -11.04 18.77
CA GLN A 388 -25.74 -11.27 19.57
C GLN A 388 -25.52 -12.76 19.84
N VAL A 389 -24.36 -13.10 20.39
CA VAL A 389 -23.99 -14.49 20.69
C VAL A 389 -24.96 -15.12 21.72
N PHE A 390 -25.46 -16.32 21.41
CA PHE A 390 -26.17 -17.19 22.35
C PHE A 390 -25.23 -18.31 22.82
N VAL A 391 -24.81 -18.26 24.08
CA VAL A 391 -23.88 -19.23 24.65
C VAL A 391 -24.61 -20.26 25.49
N LYS A 392 -24.46 -21.54 25.17
CA LYS A 392 -25.06 -22.63 25.95
C LYS A 392 -24.03 -23.32 26.84
N MET A 393 -24.43 -23.57 28.10
CA MET A 393 -23.67 -24.34 29.06
C MET A 393 -24.57 -25.38 29.72
N ASN A 394 -24.18 -26.66 29.65
CA ASN A 394 -24.84 -27.72 30.40
C ASN A 394 -24.04 -28.01 31.68
N CYS A 395 -24.61 -27.65 32.83
CA CYS A 395 -23.97 -27.79 34.13
C CYS A 395 -23.86 -29.24 34.63
N ALA A 396 -24.56 -30.19 34.00
CA ALA A 396 -24.53 -31.60 34.38
C ALA A 396 -23.46 -32.43 33.64
N ALA A 397 -22.92 -31.91 32.52
CA ALA A 397 -22.09 -32.69 31.60
C ALA A 397 -20.60 -32.79 31.99
N LEU A 398 -20.14 -31.96 32.93
CA LEU A 398 -18.73 -31.76 33.26
C LEU A 398 -18.44 -32.12 34.74
N SER A 399 -17.17 -32.41 35.06
CA SER A 399 -16.77 -32.56 36.47
C SER A 399 -16.76 -31.21 37.17
N THR A 400 -16.88 -31.22 38.51
CA THR A 400 -16.88 -30.03 39.37
C THR A 400 -15.80 -28.99 39.00
N ASP A 401 -14.55 -29.43 38.84
CA ASP A 401 -13.41 -28.55 38.55
C ASP A 401 -13.44 -28.01 37.10
N LEU A 402 -13.99 -28.79 36.16
CA LEU A 402 -14.10 -28.40 34.76
C LEU A 402 -15.26 -27.41 34.54
N ILE A 403 -16.36 -27.54 35.28
CA ILE A 403 -17.50 -26.61 35.22
C ILE A 403 -17.05 -25.18 35.54
N GLU A 404 -16.26 -25.01 36.59
CA GLU A 404 -15.80 -23.70 37.02
C GLU A 404 -14.86 -23.06 35.98
N SER A 405 -13.94 -23.85 35.44
CA SER A 405 -13.01 -23.44 34.39
C SER A 405 -13.72 -23.09 33.08
N GLU A 406 -14.76 -23.82 32.70
CA GLU A 406 -15.53 -23.52 31.49
C GLU A 406 -16.41 -22.27 31.68
N LEU A 407 -17.04 -22.09 32.84
CA LEU A 407 -17.89 -20.91 33.10
C LEU A 407 -17.07 -19.61 33.16
N PHE A 408 -15.99 -19.60 33.95
CA PHE A 408 -15.25 -18.39 34.32
C PHE A 408 -13.86 -18.29 33.68
N GLY A 409 -13.42 -19.28 32.92
CA GLY A 409 -12.08 -19.30 32.35
C GLY A 409 -11.00 -19.59 33.39
N HIS A 410 -9.76 -19.74 32.93
CA HIS A 410 -8.62 -19.98 33.80
C HIS A 410 -7.35 -19.29 33.30
N GLU A 411 -6.51 -18.91 34.27
CA GLU A 411 -5.15 -18.47 34.00
C GLU A 411 -4.18 -19.65 33.80
N GLN A 412 -3.06 -19.40 33.13
CA GLN A 412 -2.02 -20.40 32.96
C GLN A 412 -1.53 -20.91 34.33
N GLY A 413 -1.54 -22.22 34.52
CA GLY A 413 -1.11 -22.85 35.77
C GLY A 413 -2.16 -22.89 36.89
N ALA A 414 -3.41 -22.53 36.63
CA ALA A 414 -4.50 -22.56 37.62
C ALA A 414 -4.77 -23.97 38.21
N PHE A 415 -4.58 -25.03 37.42
CA PHE A 415 -4.70 -26.43 37.85
C PHE A 415 -3.76 -27.35 37.04
N THR A 416 -3.64 -28.62 37.44
CA THR A 416 -2.80 -29.61 36.74
C THR A 416 -3.34 -29.87 35.33
N GLY A 417 -2.67 -29.32 34.31
CA GLY A 417 -3.08 -29.42 32.90
C GLY A 417 -3.42 -28.07 32.24
N ALA A 418 -3.52 -26.98 33.01
CA ALA A 418 -3.72 -25.62 32.52
C ALA A 418 -2.42 -25.07 31.88
N THR A 419 -2.13 -25.52 30.67
CA THR A 419 -0.87 -25.21 29.95
C THR A 419 -0.92 -23.81 29.32
N GLU A 420 -2.12 -23.32 29.01
CA GLU A 420 -2.41 -22.05 28.36
C GLU A 420 -3.58 -21.37 29.10
N ARG A 421 -3.73 -20.05 28.94
CA ARG A 421 -4.90 -19.31 29.43
C ARG A 421 -6.11 -19.64 28.55
N ARG A 422 -7.30 -19.72 29.14
CA ARG A 422 -8.55 -19.91 28.40
C ARG A 422 -9.66 -19.01 28.92
N GLU A 423 -10.37 -18.39 28.00
CA GLU A 423 -11.55 -17.57 28.30
C GLU A 423 -12.74 -18.42 28.75
N GLY A 424 -13.52 -17.85 29.66
CA GLY A 424 -14.76 -18.46 30.15
C GLY A 424 -15.96 -18.20 29.25
N ARG A 425 -17.02 -18.97 29.48
CA ARG A 425 -18.29 -18.85 28.74
C ARG A 425 -19.03 -17.56 29.02
N PHE A 426 -18.79 -16.95 30.18
CA PHE A 426 -19.26 -15.59 30.46
C PHE A 426 -18.56 -14.53 29.59
N GLU A 427 -17.26 -14.69 29.31
CA GLU A 427 -16.53 -13.76 28.42
C GLU A 427 -17.03 -13.92 26.98
N LEU A 428 -17.22 -15.16 26.53
CA LEU A 428 -17.80 -15.46 25.21
C LEU A 428 -19.23 -14.93 25.04
N ALA A 429 -19.97 -14.80 26.13
CA ALA A 429 -21.36 -14.32 26.15
C ALA A 429 -21.46 -12.82 26.45
N ASP A 430 -20.35 -12.08 26.44
CA ASP A 430 -20.37 -10.64 26.65
C ASP A 430 -21.18 -9.94 25.54
N GLY A 431 -22.05 -9.00 25.94
CA GLY A 431 -23.07 -8.39 25.06
C GLY A 431 -24.21 -9.33 24.63
N GLY A 432 -24.07 -10.65 24.86
CA GLY A 432 -24.99 -11.70 24.40
C GLY A 432 -25.90 -12.27 25.49
N THR A 433 -26.28 -13.54 25.33
CA THR A 433 -27.11 -14.29 26.29
C THR A 433 -26.45 -15.62 26.63
N ILE A 434 -26.41 -16.00 27.91
CA ILE A 434 -25.95 -17.31 28.35
C ILE A 434 -27.12 -18.15 28.89
N LEU A 435 -27.23 -19.40 28.42
CA LEU A 435 -28.11 -20.42 28.96
C LEU A 435 -27.32 -21.34 29.90
N LEU A 436 -27.71 -21.36 31.17
CA LEU A 436 -27.23 -22.31 32.17
C LEU A 436 -28.25 -23.44 32.31
N ASP A 437 -28.06 -24.52 31.55
CA ASP A 437 -28.93 -25.70 31.59
C ASP A 437 -28.53 -26.64 32.73
N GLU A 438 -29.54 -27.22 33.37
CA GLU A 438 -29.44 -28.00 34.61
C GLU A 438 -28.70 -27.27 35.76
N ILE A 439 -29.08 -26.01 36.01
CA ILE A 439 -28.47 -25.15 37.06
C ILE A 439 -28.45 -25.80 38.45
N GLY A 440 -29.40 -26.70 38.74
CA GLY A 440 -29.48 -27.45 40.00
C GLY A 440 -28.36 -28.46 40.23
N GLU A 441 -27.48 -28.68 39.26
CA GLU A 441 -26.28 -29.54 39.38
C GLU A 441 -25.03 -28.74 39.75
N LEU A 442 -25.09 -27.40 39.79
CA LEU A 442 -23.92 -26.59 40.08
C LEU A 442 -23.36 -26.84 41.49
N PRO A 443 -22.04 -26.97 41.66
CA PRO A 443 -21.39 -27.01 42.97
C PRO A 443 -21.61 -25.72 43.77
N LEU A 444 -21.69 -25.82 45.12
CA LEU A 444 -21.93 -24.67 46.00
C LEU A 444 -20.88 -23.55 45.87
N GLU A 445 -19.64 -23.89 45.54
CA GLU A 445 -18.55 -22.92 45.33
C GLU A 445 -18.78 -22.12 44.03
N THR A 446 -19.13 -22.81 42.94
CA THR A 446 -19.50 -22.21 41.66
C THR A 446 -20.75 -21.34 41.78
N GLN A 447 -21.75 -21.78 42.57
CA GLN A 447 -22.96 -21.01 42.86
C GLN A 447 -22.64 -19.65 43.51
N ALA A 448 -21.64 -19.58 44.40
CA ALA A 448 -21.22 -18.33 45.03
C ALA A 448 -20.59 -17.34 44.03
N LYS A 449 -19.83 -17.84 43.05
CA LYS A 449 -19.26 -17.02 41.97
C LYS A 449 -20.34 -16.57 40.99
N LEU A 450 -21.26 -17.45 40.62
CA LEU A 450 -22.40 -17.11 39.76
C LEU A 450 -23.26 -15.99 40.39
N LEU A 451 -23.46 -16.03 41.71
CA LEU A 451 -24.17 -14.97 42.42
C LEU A 451 -23.49 -13.60 42.27
N ARG A 452 -22.15 -13.55 42.25
CA ARG A 452 -21.40 -12.30 42.00
C ARG A 452 -21.67 -11.77 40.60
N VAL A 453 -21.67 -12.64 39.58
CA VAL A 453 -22.00 -12.26 38.21
C VAL A 453 -23.43 -11.69 38.12
N LEU A 454 -24.42 -12.36 38.74
CA LEU A 454 -25.81 -11.90 38.78
C LEU A 454 -26.03 -10.57 39.54
N GLN A 455 -25.11 -10.18 40.41
CA GLN A 455 -25.24 -8.97 41.24
C GLN A 455 -24.45 -7.79 40.69
N HIS A 456 -23.25 -8.06 40.20
CA HIS A 456 -22.26 -7.05 39.87
C HIS A 456 -21.81 -7.11 38.41
N GLN A 457 -22.23 -8.12 37.64
CA GLN A 457 -21.73 -8.34 36.28
C GLN A 457 -20.21 -8.50 36.24
N THR A 458 -19.61 -8.98 37.33
CA THR A 458 -18.16 -9.18 37.44
C THR A 458 -17.78 -10.54 38.00
N PHE A 459 -16.62 -11.06 37.59
CA PHE A 459 -16.01 -12.27 38.14
C PHE A 459 -14.48 -12.26 37.98
N GLU A 460 -13.83 -13.29 38.52
CA GLU A 460 -12.38 -13.53 38.41
C GLU A 460 -12.16 -14.92 37.79
N ARG A 461 -11.19 -15.04 36.87
CA ARG A 461 -10.79 -16.35 36.30
C ARG A 461 -10.27 -17.29 37.37
N VAL A 462 -10.38 -18.59 37.15
CA VAL A 462 -9.79 -19.58 38.06
C VAL A 462 -8.27 -19.40 38.11
N GLY A 463 -7.73 -19.19 39.32
CA GLY A 463 -6.30 -18.94 39.55
C GLY A 463 -5.82 -17.51 39.25
N GLY A 464 -6.71 -16.63 38.78
CA GLY A 464 -6.43 -15.21 38.53
C GLY A 464 -6.94 -14.30 39.65
N SER A 465 -6.47 -13.05 39.65
CA SER A 465 -6.95 -11.97 40.53
C SER A 465 -7.49 -10.76 39.75
N GLU A 466 -7.53 -10.86 38.43
CA GLU A 466 -8.11 -9.84 37.56
C GLU A 466 -9.64 -9.92 37.64
N THR A 467 -10.27 -8.78 37.92
CA THR A 467 -11.73 -8.65 37.88
C THR A 467 -12.15 -8.31 36.45
N ILE A 468 -13.00 -9.16 35.88
CA ILE A 468 -13.55 -9.03 34.53
C ILE A 468 -15.00 -8.57 34.65
N GLU A 469 -15.37 -7.53 33.91
CA GLU A 469 -16.75 -7.06 33.79
C GLU A 469 -17.37 -7.61 32.49
N VAL A 470 -18.62 -8.10 32.55
CA VAL A 470 -19.37 -8.65 31.41
C VAL A 470 -20.83 -8.21 31.43
N ASP A 471 -21.35 -7.78 30.28
CA ASP A 471 -22.76 -7.49 30.09
C ASP A 471 -23.48 -8.69 29.46
N THR A 472 -23.78 -9.71 30.26
CA THR A 472 -24.45 -10.93 29.79
C THR A 472 -25.85 -11.09 30.37
N ARG A 473 -26.84 -11.37 29.51
CA ARG A 473 -28.18 -11.79 29.96
C ARG A 473 -28.16 -13.25 30.36
N ILE A 474 -28.68 -13.58 31.54
CA ILE A 474 -28.63 -14.95 32.08
C ILE A 474 -30.01 -15.60 31.96
N LEU A 475 -30.06 -16.77 31.34
CA LEU A 475 -31.20 -17.69 31.34
C LEU A 475 -30.79 -18.95 32.09
N ALA A 476 -31.63 -19.44 33.01
CA ALA A 476 -31.35 -20.67 33.75
C ALA A 476 -32.44 -21.69 33.48
N ALA A 477 -32.07 -22.96 33.32
CA ALA A 477 -33.00 -24.06 33.16
C ALA A 477 -32.72 -25.19 34.14
N THR A 478 -33.77 -25.88 34.61
CA THR A 478 -33.61 -27.07 35.45
C THR A 478 -34.81 -28.00 35.40
N ASN A 479 -34.56 -29.30 35.56
CA ASN A 479 -35.59 -30.31 35.83
C ASN A 479 -35.81 -30.61 37.33
N ARG A 480 -35.04 -30.00 38.23
CA ARG A 480 -35.10 -30.23 39.67
C ARG A 480 -35.98 -29.21 40.37
N ASP A 481 -36.53 -29.61 41.50
CA ASP A 481 -37.12 -28.69 42.46
C ASP A 481 -36.00 -27.95 43.22
N LEU A 482 -35.75 -26.71 42.83
CA LEU A 482 -34.74 -25.87 43.48
C LEU A 482 -35.13 -25.47 44.90
N GLU A 483 -36.42 -25.37 45.23
CA GLU A 483 -36.87 -25.05 46.59
C GLU A 483 -36.50 -26.20 47.54
N ALA A 484 -36.79 -27.44 47.14
CA ALA A 484 -36.37 -28.63 47.87
C ALA A 484 -34.84 -28.73 47.96
N ALA A 485 -34.11 -28.37 46.89
CA ALA A 485 -32.64 -28.35 46.90
C ALA A 485 -32.06 -27.31 47.87
N VAL A 486 -32.73 -26.17 48.04
CA VAL A 486 -32.39 -25.14 49.04
C VAL A 486 -32.62 -25.67 50.45
N GLU A 487 -33.75 -26.31 50.72
CA GLU A 487 -34.05 -26.92 52.02
C GLU A 487 -33.04 -28.03 52.38
N ALA A 488 -32.60 -28.80 51.39
CA ALA A 488 -31.61 -29.84 51.55
C ALA A 488 -30.15 -29.32 51.64
N GLY A 489 -29.92 -28.00 51.48
CA GLY A 489 -28.59 -27.39 51.54
C GLY A 489 -27.70 -27.66 50.32
N HIS A 490 -28.26 -28.16 49.21
CA HIS A 490 -27.53 -28.42 47.96
C HIS A 490 -27.55 -27.21 47.02
N PHE A 491 -28.45 -26.25 47.26
CA PHE A 491 -28.55 -25.02 46.49
C PHE A 491 -28.63 -23.82 47.42
N ARG A 492 -27.97 -22.71 47.07
CA ARG A 492 -27.98 -21.51 47.89
C ARG A 492 -29.29 -20.75 47.75
N SER A 493 -29.87 -20.34 48.88
CA SER A 493 -31.12 -19.58 48.91
C SER A 493 -31.00 -18.21 48.24
N ASP A 494 -29.88 -17.50 48.45
CA ASP A 494 -29.62 -16.19 47.85
C ASP A 494 -29.55 -16.24 46.31
N LEU A 495 -28.90 -17.27 45.75
CA LEU A 495 -28.86 -17.52 44.32
C LEU A 495 -30.25 -17.87 43.76
N TYR A 496 -31.01 -18.74 44.44
CA TYR A 496 -32.36 -19.13 44.01
C TYR A 496 -33.27 -17.90 43.85
N TYR A 497 -33.31 -16.99 44.83
CA TYR A 497 -34.13 -15.78 44.73
C TYR A 497 -33.68 -14.81 43.63
N ARG A 498 -32.42 -14.87 43.21
CA ARG A 498 -31.88 -14.03 42.13
C ARG A 498 -32.10 -14.63 40.74
N LEU A 499 -32.21 -15.95 40.66
CA LEU A 499 -32.58 -16.66 39.43
C LEU A 499 -34.10 -16.66 39.22
N ASN A 500 -34.87 -16.84 40.29
CA ASN A 500 -36.33 -16.92 40.25
C ASN A 500 -37.02 -15.55 40.21
N ILE A 501 -36.56 -14.65 39.34
CA ILE A 501 -37.20 -13.35 39.14
C ILE A 501 -38.42 -13.49 38.22
N PHE A 502 -38.26 -14.23 37.12
CA PHE A 502 -39.34 -14.54 36.19
C PHE A 502 -39.35 -16.05 35.89
N PRO A 503 -40.15 -16.86 36.60
CA PRO A 503 -40.26 -18.29 36.32
C PRO A 503 -41.15 -18.57 35.11
N ILE A 504 -40.71 -19.48 34.26
CA ILE A 504 -41.52 -20.07 33.17
C ILE A 504 -41.54 -21.58 33.38
N GLU A 505 -42.70 -22.12 33.71
CA GLU A 505 -42.89 -23.56 33.90
C GLU A 505 -43.41 -24.21 32.61
N LEU A 506 -42.66 -25.20 32.11
CA LEU A 506 -43.07 -25.99 30.95
C LEU A 506 -43.97 -27.16 31.38
N PRO A 507 -45.17 -27.28 30.81
CA PRO A 507 -46.06 -28.39 31.10
C PRO A 507 -45.50 -29.70 30.53
N PRO A 508 -45.62 -30.82 31.28
CA PRO A 508 -45.28 -32.13 30.76
C PRO A 508 -46.24 -32.52 29.63
N LEU A 509 -45.81 -33.40 28.73
CA LEU A 509 -46.53 -33.73 27.49
C LEU A 509 -47.93 -34.31 27.76
N ARG A 510 -48.09 -35.04 28.87
CA ARG A 510 -49.40 -35.56 29.35
C ARG A 510 -50.43 -34.48 29.71
N ASP A 511 -50.00 -33.28 30.07
CA ASP A 511 -50.90 -32.16 30.38
C ASP A 511 -51.24 -31.32 29.13
N ARG A 512 -50.58 -31.63 27.99
CA ARG A 512 -50.78 -31.00 26.68
C ARG A 512 -50.97 -32.02 25.56
N THR A 513 -51.84 -33.02 25.78
CA THR A 513 -52.11 -34.10 24.81
C THR A 513 -52.60 -33.61 23.44
N GLY A 514 -53.19 -32.41 23.37
CA GLY A 514 -53.57 -31.74 22.11
C GLY A 514 -52.40 -31.41 21.19
N ASP A 515 -51.17 -31.31 21.73
CA ASP A 515 -49.96 -31.03 20.94
C ASP A 515 -49.29 -32.29 20.39
N ILE A 516 -49.62 -33.48 20.91
CA ILE A 516 -49.01 -34.75 20.49
C ILE A 516 -49.17 -35.00 18.99
N PRO A 517 -50.35 -34.81 18.36
CA PRO A 517 -50.50 -35.03 16.92
C PRO A 517 -49.59 -34.13 16.09
N LEU A 518 -49.55 -32.85 16.45
CA LEU A 518 -48.76 -31.84 15.76
C LEU A 518 -47.26 -32.13 15.87
N LEU A 519 -46.78 -32.50 17.06
CA LEU A 519 -45.39 -32.90 17.29
C LEU A 519 -45.04 -34.21 16.56
N ALA A 520 -45.91 -35.20 16.60
CA ALA A 520 -45.68 -36.49 15.95
C ALA A 520 -45.61 -36.37 14.42
N GLU A 521 -46.49 -35.57 13.82
CA GLU A 521 -46.46 -35.25 12.39
C GLU A 521 -45.17 -34.52 12.02
N HIS A 522 -44.81 -33.48 12.77
CA HIS A 522 -43.59 -32.71 12.55
C HIS A 522 -42.33 -33.60 12.60
N PHE A 523 -42.20 -34.45 13.62
CA PHE A 523 -41.07 -35.39 13.71
C PHE A 523 -41.09 -36.43 12.59
N CYS A 524 -42.26 -36.94 12.22
CA CYS A 524 -42.39 -37.89 11.11
C CYS A 524 -41.87 -37.29 9.80
N GLU A 525 -42.31 -36.08 9.45
CA GLU A 525 -41.86 -35.36 8.26
C GLU A 525 -40.35 -35.09 8.30
N MET A 526 -39.85 -34.59 9.42
CA MET A 526 -38.43 -34.29 9.62
C MET A 526 -37.54 -35.53 9.44
N TYR A 527 -37.86 -36.63 10.13
CA TYR A 527 -37.06 -37.85 10.06
C TYR A 527 -37.22 -38.59 8.73
N ALA A 528 -38.40 -38.53 8.09
CA ALA A 528 -38.60 -39.09 6.75
C ALA A 528 -37.75 -38.37 5.71
N ALA A 529 -37.71 -37.03 5.73
CA ALA A 529 -36.87 -36.22 4.86
C ALA A 529 -35.37 -36.53 5.06
N ARG A 530 -34.91 -36.65 6.31
CA ARG A 530 -33.51 -36.96 6.64
C ARG A 530 -33.09 -38.37 6.21
N THR A 531 -33.98 -39.35 6.32
CA THR A 531 -33.69 -40.75 5.95
C THR A 531 -33.96 -41.07 4.47
N GLY A 532 -34.52 -40.12 3.71
CA GLY A 532 -34.87 -40.28 2.30
C GLY A 532 -36.00 -41.29 2.06
N LYS A 533 -36.85 -41.52 3.06
CA LYS A 533 -38.00 -42.43 2.97
C LYS A 533 -39.28 -41.65 2.62
N ASP A 534 -40.11 -42.28 1.78
CA ASP A 534 -41.41 -41.72 1.34
C ASP A 534 -42.52 -42.22 2.29
N ILE A 535 -42.73 -41.49 3.39
CA ILE A 535 -43.73 -41.76 4.42
C ILE A 535 -44.80 -40.66 4.38
N ASP A 536 -46.06 -41.05 4.20
CA ASP A 536 -47.23 -40.16 4.08
C ASP A 536 -47.80 -39.73 5.44
N GLY A 537 -47.32 -40.31 6.56
CA GLY A 537 -47.71 -39.95 7.93
C GLY A 537 -48.02 -41.16 8.84
N LEU A 538 -48.70 -40.88 9.96
CA LEU A 538 -49.09 -41.89 10.95
C LEU A 538 -50.50 -42.43 10.68
N HIS A 539 -50.69 -43.73 10.88
CA HIS A 539 -52.02 -44.35 10.83
C HIS A 539 -52.87 -43.85 12.03
N PRO A 540 -54.21 -43.67 11.89
CA PRO A 540 -55.07 -43.20 12.98
C PRO A 540 -54.95 -43.99 14.28
N ASP A 541 -54.83 -45.33 14.18
CA ASP A 541 -54.63 -46.20 15.36
C ASP A 541 -53.27 -45.98 16.05
N ALA A 542 -52.24 -45.60 15.29
CA ALA A 542 -50.93 -45.27 15.81
C ALA A 542 -50.97 -43.91 16.53
N MET A 543 -51.70 -42.93 15.96
CA MET A 543 -51.92 -41.63 16.58
C MET A 543 -52.71 -41.75 17.89
N ALA A 544 -53.76 -42.58 17.92
CA ALA A 544 -54.54 -42.83 19.13
C ALA A 544 -53.67 -43.45 20.24
N ALA A 545 -52.76 -44.37 19.89
CA ALA A 545 -51.81 -44.94 20.84
C ALA A 545 -50.84 -43.88 21.40
N LEU A 546 -50.33 -42.97 20.56
CA LEU A 546 -49.47 -41.87 21.00
C LEU A 546 -50.19 -40.91 21.96
N GLN A 547 -51.47 -40.61 21.70
CA GLN A 547 -52.26 -39.73 22.56
C GLN A 547 -52.66 -40.39 23.90
N GLY A 548 -52.68 -41.72 23.97
CA GLY A 548 -53.05 -42.48 25.16
C GLY A 548 -51.89 -42.82 26.11
N TYR A 549 -50.65 -42.47 25.75
CA TYR A 549 -49.45 -42.74 26.55
C TYR A 549 -49.08 -41.54 27.43
N ASP A 550 -48.51 -41.80 28.62
CA ASP A 550 -48.25 -40.78 29.64
C ASP A 550 -46.94 -39.99 29.42
N TRP A 551 -46.08 -40.43 28.49
CA TRP A 551 -44.84 -39.74 28.09
C TRP A 551 -43.90 -39.34 29.25
N PRO A 552 -43.37 -40.29 30.05
CA PRO A 552 -42.44 -39.99 31.14
C PRO A 552 -41.15 -39.28 30.69
N GLY A 553 -40.71 -39.49 29.45
CA GLY A 553 -39.59 -38.77 28.82
C GLY A 553 -40.02 -37.60 27.91
N ASN A 554 -41.29 -37.20 27.97
CA ASN A 554 -41.87 -36.05 27.30
C ASN A 554 -41.59 -36.02 25.77
N VAL A 555 -41.31 -34.83 25.22
CA VAL A 555 -41.11 -34.60 23.77
C VAL A 555 -39.87 -35.34 23.26
N ARG A 556 -38.84 -35.50 24.10
CA ARG A 556 -37.62 -36.26 23.73
C ARG A 556 -37.91 -37.74 23.52
N GLU A 557 -38.76 -38.34 24.36
CA GLU A 557 -39.20 -39.72 24.18
C GLU A 557 -40.08 -39.87 22.92
N LEU A 558 -41.02 -38.93 22.70
CA LEU A 558 -41.83 -38.89 21.48
C LEU A 558 -40.96 -38.84 20.23
N ALA A 559 -40.00 -37.92 20.17
CA ALA A 559 -39.06 -37.81 19.05
C ALA A 559 -38.30 -39.12 18.80
N ASN A 560 -37.74 -39.73 19.85
CA ASN A 560 -37.01 -41.00 19.75
C ASN A 560 -37.89 -42.18 19.30
N ILE A 561 -39.16 -42.22 19.74
CA ILE A 561 -40.12 -43.24 19.31
C ILE A 561 -40.46 -43.05 17.82
N ILE A 562 -40.75 -41.83 17.39
CA ILE A 562 -41.07 -41.54 15.98
C ILE A 562 -39.86 -41.78 15.07
N GLU A 563 -38.66 -41.37 15.46
CA GLU A 563 -37.42 -41.63 14.70
C GLU A 563 -37.22 -43.13 14.48
N ARG A 564 -37.30 -43.93 15.54
CA ARG A 564 -37.20 -45.40 15.45
C ARG A 564 -38.31 -45.97 14.57
N ALA A 565 -39.53 -45.46 14.70
CA ALA A 565 -40.65 -45.90 13.88
C ALA A 565 -40.42 -45.61 12.40
N VAL A 566 -39.87 -44.44 12.03
CA VAL A 566 -39.47 -44.10 10.66
C VAL A 566 -38.40 -45.06 10.13
N ILE A 567 -37.41 -45.43 10.95
CA ILE A 567 -36.35 -46.39 10.58
C ILE A 567 -36.91 -47.80 10.35
N LEU A 568 -37.81 -48.26 11.22
CA LEU A 568 -38.40 -49.60 11.17
C LEU A 568 -39.46 -49.74 10.06
N THR A 569 -40.18 -48.66 9.75
CA THR A 569 -41.25 -48.66 8.77
C THR A 569 -40.72 -48.97 7.36
N ARG A 570 -41.37 -49.94 6.69
CA ARG A 570 -41.13 -50.31 5.29
C ARG A 570 -42.25 -49.86 4.34
N ASP A 571 -43.39 -49.48 4.91
CA ASP A 571 -44.58 -49.02 4.19
C ASP A 571 -44.63 -47.48 4.14
N ARG A 572 -45.65 -46.93 3.46
CA ARG A 572 -45.86 -45.47 3.40
C ARG A 572 -46.51 -44.87 4.65
N GLN A 573 -46.91 -45.67 5.64
CA GLN A 573 -47.53 -45.19 6.87
C GLN A 573 -46.96 -45.87 8.11
N ILE A 574 -46.78 -45.11 9.18
CA ILE A 574 -46.36 -45.62 10.49
C ILE A 574 -47.58 -46.24 11.19
N ARG A 575 -47.52 -47.52 11.51
CA ARG A 575 -48.56 -48.28 12.23
C ARG A 575 -48.16 -48.49 13.69
N THR A 576 -49.12 -48.88 14.53
CA THR A 576 -48.92 -49.10 15.97
C THR A 576 -47.79 -50.10 16.27
N GLU A 577 -47.60 -51.10 15.42
CA GLU A 577 -46.52 -52.11 15.53
C GLU A 577 -45.10 -51.52 15.41
N HIS A 578 -44.96 -50.31 14.87
CA HIS A 578 -43.67 -49.62 14.74
C HIS A 578 -43.34 -48.70 15.92
N LEU A 579 -44.30 -48.42 16.82
CA LEU A 579 -44.15 -47.39 17.86
C LEU A 579 -43.48 -47.90 19.15
N SER A 580 -43.33 -49.21 19.37
CA SER A 580 -42.67 -49.78 20.55
C SER A 580 -43.10 -49.15 21.89
N ILE A 581 -44.39 -48.84 22.04
CA ILE A 581 -44.98 -48.33 23.29
C ILE A 581 -45.45 -49.56 24.08
N GLU A 582 -44.77 -49.91 25.17
CA GLU A 582 -45.18 -51.01 26.05
C GLU A 582 -46.25 -50.51 27.04
N GLU A 583 -47.38 -51.22 27.15
CA GLU A 583 -48.57 -50.82 27.93
C GLU A 583 -48.51 -51.18 29.43
N ASP A 584 -47.35 -51.43 30.04
CA ASP A 584 -47.27 -51.89 31.45
C ASP A 584 -46.50 -50.90 32.36
N PRO A 585 -47.18 -50.17 33.27
CA PRO A 585 -46.53 -49.22 34.19
C PRO A 585 -45.64 -49.86 35.27
N ASP A 586 -45.69 -51.19 35.44
CA ASP A 586 -44.97 -51.93 36.49
C ASP A 586 -44.01 -53.02 35.95
N ALA A 587 -43.78 -53.08 34.64
CA ALA A 587 -42.75 -53.94 34.06
C ALA A 587 -41.38 -53.22 34.05
N PRO A 588 -40.28 -53.86 34.50
CA PRO A 588 -38.95 -53.26 34.38
C PRO A 588 -38.64 -53.11 32.88
N GLY A 589 -38.49 -51.87 32.43
CA GLY A 589 -38.39 -51.50 31.02
C GLY A 589 -37.29 -52.22 30.24
N PRO A 590 -37.29 -52.09 28.89
CA PRO A 590 -36.41 -52.82 28.01
C PRO A 590 -34.96 -52.49 28.35
N ALA A 591 -34.24 -53.52 28.82
CA ALA A 591 -32.82 -53.55 29.19
C ALA A 591 -32.15 -52.17 29.22
N SER A 592 -31.89 -51.67 30.44
CA SER A 592 -30.80 -50.72 30.64
C SER A 592 -29.63 -51.20 29.77
N PHE A 593 -29.06 -50.30 28.96
CA PHE A 593 -27.71 -50.54 28.52
C PHE A 593 -26.91 -50.63 29.81
N GLU A 594 -26.58 -51.86 30.19
CA GLU A 594 -25.79 -52.12 31.37
C GLU A 594 -24.55 -51.27 31.26
N THR A 595 -24.23 -50.58 32.34
CA THR A 595 -22.95 -49.89 32.39
C THR A 595 -21.87 -50.92 32.07
N LEU A 596 -20.79 -50.46 31.42
CA LEU A 596 -19.63 -51.32 31.14
C LEU A 596 -19.17 -52.07 32.41
N GLU A 597 -19.41 -51.47 33.57
CA GLU A 597 -19.15 -52.03 34.89
C GLU A 597 -20.11 -53.15 35.31
N GLU A 598 -21.41 -53.03 35.05
CA GLU A 598 -22.43 -54.06 35.33
C GLU A 598 -22.36 -55.24 34.36
N ALA A 599 -22.12 -54.97 33.08
CA ALA A 599 -21.86 -56.00 32.07
C ALA A 599 -20.58 -56.78 32.42
N GLN A 600 -19.53 -56.08 32.85
CA GLN A 600 -18.28 -56.68 33.27
C GLN A 600 -18.41 -57.45 34.58
N ARG A 601 -19.17 -56.96 35.56
CA ARG A 601 -19.48 -57.67 36.81
C ARG A 601 -20.15 -59.01 36.51
N ARG A 602 -21.23 -59.01 35.73
CA ARG A 602 -21.97 -60.25 35.40
C ARG A 602 -21.10 -61.23 34.61
N HIS A 603 -20.27 -60.72 33.70
CA HIS A 603 -19.38 -61.57 32.92
C HIS A 603 -18.30 -62.24 33.79
N ILE A 604 -17.79 -61.53 34.79
CA ILE A 604 -16.85 -62.07 35.78
C ILE A 604 -17.52 -63.08 36.70
N GLU A 605 -18.71 -62.79 37.23
CA GLU A 605 -19.50 -63.70 38.07
C GLU A 605 -19.81 -65.01 37.33
N ARG A 606 -20.24 -64.94 36.07
CA ARG A 606 -20.49 -66.13 35.24
C ARG A 606 -19.24 -66.97 34.98
N ALA A 607 -18.08 -66.33 34.83
CA ALA A 607 -16.82 -67.05 34.68
C ALA A 607 -16.41 -67.74 36.00
N LEU A 608 -16.74 -67.16 37.15
CA LEU A 608 -16.51 -67.74 38.46
C LEU A 608 -17.47 -68.90 38.76
N GLU A 609 -18.73 -68.82 38.33
CA GLU A 609 -19.70 -69.93 38.42
C GLU A 609 -19.27 -71.14 37.59
N VAL A 610 -18.77 -70.93 36.37
CA VAL A 610 -18.29 -72.02 35.50
C VAL A 610 -16.99 -72.65 36.04
N THR A 611 -16.25 -71.93 36.86
CA THR A 611 -14.96 -72.38 37.42
C THR A 611 -15.02 -72.66 38.92
N ASP A 612 -16.23 -72.81 39.48
CA ASP A 612 -16.49 -73.08 40.91
C ASP A 612 -15.66 -72.17 41.84
N GLY A 613 -15.62 -70.86 41.55
CA GLY A 613 -14.90 -69.84 42.32
C GLY A 613 -13.37 -69.91 42.22
N VAL A 614 -12.81 -70.68 41.28
CA VAL A 614 -11.35 -70.74 41.06
C VAL A 614 -10.89 -69.57 40.18
N VAL A 615 -10.31 -68.54 40.81
CA VAL A 615 -9.88 -67.32 40.10
C VAL A 615 -8.68 -67.53 39.15
N GLY A 616 -7.78 -68.46 39.43
CA GLY A 616 -6.57 -68.64 38.61
C GLY A 616 -6.00 -70.06 38.59
N GLY A 617 -5.38 -70.43 37.46
CA GLY A 617 -4.92 -71.79 37.15
C GLY A 617 -5.13 -72.09 35.66
N ASP A 618 -4.90 -73.33 35.23
CA ASP A 618 -5.22 -73.78 33.86
C ASP A 618 -6.73 -73.85 33.59
N GLU A 619 -7.54 -73.97 34.64
CA GLU A 619 -9.02 -74.03 34.57
C GLU A 619 -9.70 -72.85 35.32
N GLY A 620 -8.96 -71.78 35.65
CA GLY A 620 -9.52 -70.66 36.42
C GLY A 620 -10.19 -69.55 35.59
N ALA A 621 -11.08 -68.78 36.21
CA ALA A 621 -11.85 -67.69 35.59
C ALA A 621 -10.99 -66.69 34.82
N ALA A 622 -9.78 -66.37 35.31
CA ALA A 622 -8.85 -65.47 34.63
C ALA A 622 -8.43 -65.97 33.24
N ARG A 623 -8.26 -67.29 33.07
CA ARG A 623 -7.91 -67.90 31.79
C ARG A 623 -9.11 -67.98 30.85
N LEU A 624 -10.30 -68.25 31.38
CA LEU A 624 -11.55 -68.27 30.63
C LEU A 624 -11.88 -66.89 30.04
N LEU A 625 -11.54 -65.82 30.77
CA LEU A 625 -11.73 -64.43 30.37
C LEU A 625 -10.51 -63.81 29.65
N ASP A 626 -9.47 -64.60 29.37
CA ASP A 626 -8.21 -64.17 28.74
C ASP A 626 -7.54 -62.95 29.40
N VAL A 627 -7.53 -62.91 30.74
CA VAL A 627 -6.90 -61.85 31.54
C VAL A 627 -5.89 -62.41 32.54
N LYS A 628 -4.89 -61.63 32.92
CA LYS A 628 -3.95 -62.02 33.98
C LYS A 628 -4.70 -62.12 35.32
N ARG A 629 -4.37 -63.14 36.13
CA ARG A 629 -4.96 -63.35 37.47
C ARG A 629 -4.95 -62.10 38.35
N THR A 630 -3.85 -61.34 38.34
CA THR A 630 -3.72 -60.10 39.12
C THR A 630 -4.68 -59.00 38.66
N THR A 631 -4.94 -58.92 37.35
CA THR A 631 -5.90 -57.98 36.75
C THR A 631 -7.34 -58.37 37.07
N LEU A 632 -7.65 -59.66 37.09
CA LEU A 632 -8.99 -60.14 37.48
C LEU A 632 -9.27 -59.85 38.96
N LEU A 633 -8.32 -60.14 39.85
CA LEU A 633 -8.46 -59.86 41.29
C LEU A 633 -8.68 -58.37 41.57
N SER A 634 -7.88 -57.49 40.96
CA SER A 634 -8.05 -56.03 41.12
C SER A 634 -9.40 -55.53 40.59
N ARG A 635 -9.93 -56.13 39.52
CA ARG A 635 -11.27 -55.82 39.00
C ARG A 635 -12.37 -56.33 39.92
N MET A 636 -12.21 -57.52 40.50
CA MET A 636 -13.15 -58.07 41.47
C MET A 636 -13.22 -57.24 42.76
N ASP A 637 -12.08 -56.78 43.28
CA ASP A 637 -12.03 -55.88 44.45
C ASP A 637 -12.75 -54.55 44.17
N ARG A 638 -12.53 -53.98 42.98
CA ARG A 638 -13.19 -52.72 42.56
C ARG A 638 -14.70 -52.90 42.39
N LEU A 639 -15.13 -54.07 41.93
CA LEU A 639 -16.53 -54.42 41.70
C LEU A 639 -17.20 -55.06 42.94
N GLY A 640 -16.48 -55.26 44.05
CA GLY A 640 -17.01 -55.92 45.24
C GLY A 640 -17.45 -57.37 45.03
N ILE A 641 -16.78 -58.13 44.14
CA ILE A 641 -17.10 -59.53 43.84
C ILE A 641 -16.21 -60.46 44.68
N ASP A 642 -16.83 -61.29 45.53
CA ASP A 642 -16.12 -62.27 46.36
C ASP A 642 -16.07 -63.65 45.65
N PRO A 643 -14.88 -64.19 45.31
CA PRO A 643 -14.78 -65.49 44.66
C PRO A 643 -15.22 -66.66 45.53
N ASP A 644 -15.12 -66.55 46.86
CA ASP A 644 -15.50 -67.63 47.76
C ASP A 644 -17.03 -67.79 47.86
N ALA A 645 -17.81 -66.78 47.42
CA ALA A 645 -19.26 -66.87 47.31
C ALA A 645 -19.74 -67.78 46.16
N HIS A 646 -18.84 -68.15 45.23
CA HIS A 646 -19.14 -68.98 44.05
C HIS A 646 -18.44 -70.35 44.10
N ARG A 647 -17.89 -70.73 45.27
CA ARG A 647 -17.44 -72.10 45.56
C ARG A 647 -18.60 -72.93 46.10
N PRO A 648 -18.75 -74.20 45.69
CA PRO A 648 -19.80 -75.09 46.19
C PRO A 648 -19.66 -75.46 47.67
#